data_AF-B1WWS2-F1
#
_entry.id   AF-B1WWS2-F1
#
_cell.length_a   1.000
_cell.length_b   1.000
_cell.length_c   1.000
_cell.angle_alpha   90.00
_cell.angle_beta   90.00
_cell.angle_gamma   90.00
#
_symmetry.space_group_name_H-M   'P 1'
#
loop_
_entity.id
_entity.type
_entity.pdbx_description
1 polymer ?
#
loop_
_entity_poly.entity_id
_entity_poly.type
_entity_poly.pdbx_seq_one_letter_code
_entity_poly.pdbx_strand_id
1 'polypeptide(L)'
;MTNIPVYLKANVIVEPLINQWYAWSYLISPATAAMYVANAHIEMMESFVAAPHVHCSALKNPAMIGGPFINYDESRLGEIKGLLERTKQEQRHLINLARAIAQLEQILSEEAKGYSLEPLYEKVPEELKGYVELVYDSYNHPSIRLIERLLYHSPYYNPHSQSIALSLENPDRRSFVLSTPRLPSVQNLHINLPFNAPPLDQFFAMRHTPQSYDEIKEALSIKSDQEALFSSFFTEEIPKTTKSYEGEGVRIRYFGHACILIETQGVSILCDPLISNENPTGMLRYSYADLPPKIDYALITHNHQDHVMLETLLQIRHKVGTVVVPKSHKGLLIDPSLKLALEFIGFTQVREMDELDTIEIPGGQIISLPFLGEHGDLNIGAKTAYLIQVKERSILCAADSNNIEPRLYDHLYDLFGNLDVLFIGMECDGAPYTWAYNPLLTGTRAKKMAETRRLDGSDAEKAIGLVERFSPQQVYVYAMGQEPWLTYITSLQYTDQSRPIIESNRLVEYCRNRNIISGRLLGRQEMFLEAEAGSKEQGVGSREQGAEGAEGDQVNRKEGEKSMNEFLAELERLDIKLRLEGDRLRCNAPKGVLTPAIKEALQTRKSEIIAFLTPPKTQANLNAEAVIDSTIVPQTPIKIVTKPATIFLTGATGFLGTSLLYDLLKETSATLYCLVRAETVEAGKEKLCHGLKLNYGWDDAFAPRMIPLLGDLSKPLLGLSPEQFQQIARESEVIYHNGAWVNHTAPYSRLKSTNVLGTQEVLRLACEGRAKPVHFISTVSVFNPNDLSQKRVIKESDALDPEEVPLGGYAQSKWVAEKLVKIVEERGLPVSIYRIGPISGHSQTGLFNPHDFLYKLIMGYVHLGSAPEGEMLLDILPVDYVSRAIVDLSRQPGSLGKAFHLIHPHPVSSNLLFEQLEEMGYPIERIAYEQWYTKLLAVAKTSSEHPLYPLVPLFSAVRSDDASAKSFNLKFDCYNTFEGLKNSSLTCPPIDHPLLKTYISFLLENGFLSTSNDD
;
A
#
# COMPACT_ATOMS: atom_id res chain seq x y z
N MET A 1 -20.37 54.66 -19.84
CA MET A 1 -18.99 54.45 -20.31
C MET A 1 -19.05 53.37 -21.37
N THR A 2 -18.06 53.35 -22.23
CA THR A 2 -18.01 52.73 -23.56
C THR A 2 -18.38 51.24 -23.60
N ASN A 3 -19.25 50.88 -24.55
CA ASN A 3 -19.68 49.53 -24.94
C ASN A 3 -18.52 48.75 -25.63
N ILE A 4 -17.32 48.76 -25.05
CA ILE A 4 -16.14 48.12 -25.62
C ILE A 4 -16.28 46.61 -25.39
N PRO A 5 -16.19 45.80 -26.45
CA PRO A 5 -16.27 44.35 -26.33
C PRO A 5 -14.99 43.82 -25.66
N VAL A 6 -15.15 43.00 -24.62
CA VAL A 6 -14.04 42.44 -23.81
C VAL A 6 -14.00 40.92 -23.89
N TYR A 7 -12.83 40.36 -23.60
CA TYR A 7 -12.56 38.93 -23.49
C TYR A 7 -12.31 38.51 -22.05
N LEU A 8 -12.63 37.27 -21.72
CA LEU A 8 -12.20 36.65 -20.47
C LEU A 8 -10.70 36.32 -20.55
N LYS A 9 -9.91 36.77 -19.58
CA LYS A 9 -8.46 36.51 -19.55
C LYS A 9 -8.16 35.00 -19.51
N ALA A 10 -7.11 34.59 -20.22
CA ALA A 10 -6.72 33.19 -20.38
C ALA A 10 -6.28 32.51 -19.05
N ASN A 11 -5.81 33.31 -18.07
CA ASN A 11 -5.36 32.84 -16.76
C ASN A 11 -6.45 32.88 -15.67
N VAL A 12 -7.70 33.21 -16.00
CA VAL A 12 -8.81 33.18 -15.02
C VAL A 12 -9.13 31.73 -14.68
N ILE A 13 -9.00 31.37 -13.40
CA ILE A 13 -9.42 30.08 -12.86
C ILE A 13 -10.92 30.16 -12.55
N VAL A 14 -11.65 29.10 -12.87
CA VAL A 14 -13.10 28.99 -12.62
C VAL A 14 -13.40 27.68 -11.88
N GLU A 15 -13.56 27.76 -10.57
CA GLU A 15 -13.87 26.57 -9.77
C GLU A 15 -15.39 26.38 -9.67
N PRO A 16 -15.97 25.28 -10.16
CA PRO A 16 -17.39 24.98 -9.92
C PRO A 16 -17.56 24.49 -8.48
N LEU A 17 -18.64 24.94 -7.84
CA LEU A 17 -18.91 24.67 -6.43
C LEU A 17 -20.33 24.18 -6.19
N ILE A 18 -20.50 23.25 -5.25
CA ILE A 18 -21.79 22.86 -4.68
C ILE A 18 -21.71 23.03 -3.17
N ASN A 19 -22.58 23.87 -2.60
CA ASN A 19 -22.53 24.21 -1.17
C ASN A 19 -21.14 24.71 -0.72
N GLN A 20 -20.46 25.47 -1.58
CA GLN A 20 -19.07 25.94 -1.41
C GLN A 20 -17.99 24.85 -1.45
N TRP A 21 -18.31 23.59 -1.72
CA TRP A 21 -17.30 22.55 -1.95
C TRP A 21 -16.99 22.44 -3.43
N TYR A 22 -15.74 22.11 -3.78
CA TYR A 22 -15.35 21.87 -5.16
C TYR A 22 -16.25 20.80 -5.79
N ALA A 23 -16.91 21.14 -6.90
CA ALA A 23 -17.88 20.28 -7.52
C ALA A 23 -17.20 19.23 -8.39
N TRP A 24 -17.58 17.98 -8.15
CA TRP A 24 -17.21 16.83 -8.95
C TRP A 24 -18.45 15.93 -9.13
N SER A 25 -18.36 14.92 -9.99
CA SER A 25 -19.51 14.16 -10.50
C SER A 25 -20.42 13.59 -9.40
N TYR A 26 -19.86 13.05 -8.32
CA TYR A 26 -20.64 12.47 -7.21
C TYR A 26 -21.38 13.50 -6.35
N LEU A 27 -21.12 14.80 -6.52
CA LEU A 27 -21.91 15.86 -5.90
C LEU A 27 -23.09 16.32 -6.78
N ILE A 28 -23.19 15.83 -8.02
CA ILE A 28 -24.31 16.15 -8.92
C ILE A 28 -25.51 15.22 -8.67
N SER A 29 -25.27 13.91 -8.53
CA SER A 29 -26.33 12.95 -8.23
C SER A 29 -26.86 13.15 -6.81
N PRO A 30 -28.19 13.32 -6.60
CA PRO A 30 -28.73 13.67 -5.29
C PRO A 30 -28.43 12.66 -4.18
N ALA A 31 -28.46 11.36 -4.50
CA ALA A 31 -28.21 10.31 -3.51
C ALA A 31 -26.75 10.30 -3.06
N THR A 32 -25.81 10.39 -3.99
CA THR A 32 -24.38 10.43 -3.66
C THR A 32 -24.02 11.77 -3.00
N ALA A 33 -24.57 12.88 -3.48
CA ALA A 33 -24.39 14.19 -2.88
C ALA A 33 -24.85 14.20 -1.41
N ALA A 34 -25.99 13.56 -1.11
CA ALA A 34 -26.45 13.40 0.27
C ALA A 34 -25.43 12.66 1.15
N MET A 35 -24.88 11.56 0.65
CA MET A 35 -23.90 10.76 1.36
C MET A 35 -22.58 11.52 1.59
N TYR A 36 -22.05 12.26 0.60
CA TYR A 36 -20.85 13.10 0.80
C TYR A 36 -21.10 14.29 1.73
N VAL A 37 -22.26 14.94 1.64
CA VAL A 37 -22.60 16.05 2.55
C VAL A 37 -22.64 15.55 3.99
N ALA A 38 -23.31 14.42 4.25
CA ALA A 38 -23.48 13.86 5.59
C ALA A 38 -22.19 13.25 6.15
N ASN A 39 -21.51 12.41 5.37
CA ASN A 39 -20.44 11.53 5.83
C ASN A 39 -19.01 12.02 5.47
N ALA A 40 -18.88 13.20 4.87
CA ALA A 40 -17.58 13.80 4.58
C ALA A 40 -17.54 15.30 4.88
N HIS A 41 -18.34 16.11 4.20
CA HIS A 41 -18.26 17.58 4.32
C HIS A 41 -18.56 18.06 5.73
N ILE A 42 -19.66 17.58 6.33
CA ILE A 42 -20.03 17.94 7.71
C ILE A 42 -18.98 17.43 8.69
N GLU A 43 -18.56 16.16 8.59
CA GLU A 43 -17.56 15.58 9.49
C GLU A 43 -16.22 16.33 9.44
N MET A 44 -15.75 16.70 8.25
CA MET A 44 -14.50 17.47 8.08
C MET A 44 -14.61 18.86 8.71
N MET A 45 -15.74 19.55 8.54
CA MET A 45 -15.98 20.84 9.17
C MET A 45 -16.09 20.72 10.70
N GLU A 46 -16.77 19.69 11.21
CA GLU A 46 -16.86 19.41 12.65
C GLU A 46 -15.47 19.13 13.25
N SER A 47 -14.66 18.31 12.58
CA SER A 47 -13.28 18.04 12.96
C SER A 47 -12.43 19.31 13.02
N PHE A 48 -12.52 20.17 11.99
CA PHE A 48 -11.78 21.43 11.96
C PHE A 48 -12.25 22.40 13.05
N VAL A 49 -13.56 22.51 13.27
CA VAL A 49 -14.12 23.38 14.31
C VAL A 49 -13.68 22.93 15.70
N ALA A 50 -13.58 21.61 15.92
CA ALA A 50 -13.12 21.05 17.19
C ALA A 50 -11.61 21.24 17.41
N ALA A 51 -10.79 21.12 16.36
CA ALA A 51 -9.33 21.13 16.47
C ALA A 51 -8.60 21.69 15.22
N PRO A 52 -8.67 23.00 14.95
CA PRO A 52 -8.12 23.58 13.71
C PRO A 52 -6.58 23.46 13.63
N HIS A 53 -5.88 23.52 14.77
CA HIS A 53 -4.43 23.29 14.85
C HIS A 53 -4.00 21.89 14.39
N VAL A 54 -4.86 20.87 14.49
CA VAL A 54 -4.56 19.50 14.01
C VAL A 54 -4.54 19.48 12.49
N HIS A 55 -5.51 20.13 11.85
CA HIS A 55 -5.58 20.26 10.39
C HIS A 55 -4.37 21.05 9.87
N CYS A 56 -4.07 22.20 10.48
CA CYS A 56 -2.89 23.00 10.14
C CYS A 56 -1.58 22.21 10.31
N SER A 57 -1.47 21.42 11.38
CA SER A 57 -0.27 20.63 11.64
C SER A 57 -0.14 19.42 10.72
N ALA A 58 -1.25 18.79 10.34
CA ALA A 58 -1.27 17.69 9.39
C ALA A 58 -0.77 18.15 8.01
N LEU A 59 -1.28 19.28 7.53
CA LEU A 59 -0.96 19.83 6.21
C LEU A 59 0.48 20.37 6.07
N LYS A 60 1.23 20.49 7.17
CA LYS A 60 2.68 20.75 7.12
C LYS A 60 3.47 19.54 6.60
N ASN A 61 2.90 18.33 6.67
CA ASN A 61 3.48 17.13 6.12
C ASN A 61 2.90 16.89 4.71
N PRO A 62 3.70 16.98 3.63
CA PRO A 62 3.22 16.76 2.27
C PRO A 62 2.47 15.43 2.08
N ALA A 63 2.86 14.38 2.79
CA ALA A 63 2.20 13.07 2.74
C ALA A 63 0.76 13.04 3.31
N MET A 64 0.31 14.13 3.95
CA MET A 64 -1.07 14.26 4.47
C MET A 64 -1.96 15.11 3.54
N ILE A 65 -1.39 15.75 2.52
CA ILE A 65 -2.16 16.44 1.48
C ILE A 65 -2.99 15.36 0.76
N GLY A 66 -4.24 15.69 0.45
CA GLY A 66 -5.21 14.72 -0.05
C GLY A 66 -6.01 14.01 1.05
N GLY A 67 -5.60 14.10 2.32
CA GLY A 67 -6.38 13.61 3.46
C GLY A 67 -7.57 14.51 3.84
N PRO A 68 -8.39 14.11 4.84
CA PRO A 68 -9.59 14.83 5.27
C PRO A 68 -9.26 16.06 6.13
N PHE A 69 -8.37 16.92 5.64
CA PHE A 69 -7.90 18.12 6.33
C PHE A 69 -8.28 19.38 5.56
N ILE A 70 -9.13 20.21 6.17
CA ILE A 70 -9.41 21.58 5.73
C ILE A 70 -8.12 22.42 5.76
N ASN A 71 -7.78 23.03 4.62
CA ASN A 71 -6.60 23.86 4.41
C ASN A 71 -6.86 25.34 4.67
N TYR A 72 -7.22 25.66 5.91
CA TYR A 72 -7.28 27.02 6.43
C TYR A 72 -6.60 27.11 7.79
N ASP A 73 -6.13 28.31 8.15
CA ASP A 73 -5.65 28.60 9.49
C ASP A 73 -6.80 28.95 10.46
N GLU A 74 -6.47 29.10 11.74
CA GLU A 74 -7.44 29.38 12.81
C GLU A 74 -8.18 30.71 12.63
N SER A 75 -7.64 31.66 11.84
CA SER A 75 -8.32 32.95 11.60
C SER A 75 -9.64 32.77 10.84
N ARG A 76 -9.78 31.69 10.06
CA ARG A 76 -10.99 31.36 9.29
C ARG A 76 -11.97 30.46 10.06
N LEU A 77 -11.68 30.12 11.31
CA LEU A 77 -12.51 29.22 12.14
C LEU A 77 -13.97 29.68 12.24
N GLY A 78 -14.20 31.00 12.42
CA GLY A 78 -15.54 31.57 12.52
C GLY A 78 -16.37 31.36 11.25
N GLU A 79 -15.74 31.47 10.08
CA GLU A 79 -16.40 31.28 8.79
C GLU A 79 -16.74 29.82 8.54
N ILE A 80 -15.81 28.90 8.85
CA ILE A 80 -16.07 27.45 8.75
C ILE A 80 -17.20 27.02 9.70
N LYS A 81 -17.20 27.54 10.93
CA LYS A 81 -18.30 27.29 11.87
C LYS A 81 -19.63 27.83 11.33
N GLY A 82 -19.64 29.03 10.76
CA GLY A 82 -20.83 29.60 10.12
C GLY A 82 -21.32 28.78 8.92
N LEU A 83 -20.41 28.26 8.10
CA LEU A 83 -20.72 27.38 6.98
C LEU A 83 -21.28 26.04 7.45
N LEU A 84 -20.71 25.45 8.51
CA LEU A 84 -21.20 24.19 9.11
C LEU A 84 -22.65 24.32 9.57
N GLU A 85 -22.97 25.35 10.36
CA GLU A 85 -24.34 25.56 10.86
C GLU A 85 -25.32 25.82 9.72
N ARG A 86 -24.92 26.62 8.74
CA ARG A 86 -25.73 26.87 7.53
C ARG A 86 -25.96 25.58 6.74
N THR A 87 -24.93 24.77 6.54
CA THR A 87 -25.02 23.50 5.82
C THR A 87 -25.99 22.55 6.52
N LYS A 88 -25.90 22.43 7.86
CA LYS A 88 -26.84 21.61 8.66
C LYS A 88 -28.29 22.07 8.52
N GLN A 89 -28.51 23.39 8.42
CA GLN A 89 -29.84 23.97 8.26
C GLN A 89 -30.38 23.81 6.84
N GLU A 90 -29.63 24.28 5.84
CA GLU A 90 -30.07 24.36 4.44
C GLU A 90 -30.08 22.98 3.77
N GLN A 91 -29.14 22.10 4.11
CA GLN A 91 -29.00 20.76 3.52
C GLN A 91 -29.66 19.66 4.39
N ARG A 92 -30.55 20.03 5.31
CA ARG A 92 -31.25 19.08 6.19
C ARG A 92 -31.96 17.96 5.42
N HIS A 93 -32.51 18.28 4.25
CA HIS A 93 -33.19 17.32 3.38
C HIS A 93 -32.21 16.25 2.84
N LEU A 94 -30.99 16.63 2.45
CA LEU A 94 -29.94 15.69 2.05
C LEU A 94 -29.42 14.86 3.23
N ILE A 95 -29.25 15.47 4.41
CA ILE A 95 -28.82 14.76 5.62
C ILE A 95 -29.85 13.68 6.00
N ASN A 96 -31.14 14.00 5.88
CA ASN A 96 -32.22 13.02 6.11
C ASN A 96 -32.23 11.93 5.04
N LEU A 97 -32.00 12.27 3.76
CA LEU A 97 -31.88 11.27 2.70
C LEU A 97 -30.73 10.28 2.95
N ALA A 98 -29.54 10.75 3.35
CA ALA A 98 -28.41 9.89 3.68
C ALA A 98 -28.74 8.95 4.85
N ARG A 99 -29.42 9.46 5.90
CA ARG A 99 -29.90 8.65 7.02
C ARG A 99 -30.92 7.61 6.58
N ALA A 100 -31.84 7.97 5.70
CA ALA A 100 -32.85 7.07 5.16
C ALA A 100 -32.23 5.94 4.32
N ILE A 101 -31.20 6.24 3.53
CA ILE A 101 -30.44 5.23 2.78
C ILE A 101 -29.81 4.23 3.75
N ALA A 102 -29.05 4.70 4.74
CA ALA A 102 -28.40 3.83 5.73
C ALA A 102 -29.42 3.01 6.54
N GLN A 103 -30.55 3.62 6.92
CA GLN A 103 -31.63 2.93 7.63
C GLN A 103 -32.25 1.83 6.78
N LEU A 104 -32.51 2.09 5.49
CA LEU A 104 -33.11 1.08 4.60
C LEU A 104 -32.17 -0.09 4.37
N GLU A 105 -30.87 0.15 4.19
CA GLU A 105 -29.88 -0.94 4.08
C GLU A 105 -29.80 -1.77 5.35
N GLN A 106 -29.90 -1.14 6.52
CA GLN A 106 -29.98 -1.85 7.79
C GLN A 106 -31.23 -2.74 7.86
N ILE A 107 -32.42 -2.21 7.54
CA ILE A 107 -33.69 -2.97 7.51
C ILE A 107 -33.55 -4.18 6.58
N LEU A 108 -32.99 -3.98 5.38
CA LEU A 108 -32.76 -5.06 4.43
C LEU A 108 -31.81 -6.13 5.02
N SER A 109 -30.68 -5.74 5.61
CA SER A 109 -29.74 -6.70 6.19
C SER A 109 -30.36 -7.54 7.33
N GLU A 110 -31.24 -6.94 8.12
CA GLU A 110 -31.86 -7.55 9.29
C GLU A 110 -33.07 -8.42 8.92
N GLU A 111 -33.88 -8.01 7.94
CA GLU A 111 -35.19 -8.62 7.68
C GLU A 111 -35.31 -9.36 6.34
N ALA A 112 -34.53 -9.02 5.32
CA ALA A 112 -34.62 -9.66 4.01
C ALA A 112 -33.90 -11.02 4.03
N LYS A 113 -34.64 -12.08 4.37
CA LYS A 113 -34.12 -13.46 4.54
C LYS A 113 -34.34 -14.37 3.32
N GLY A 114 -34.47 -13.81 2.13
CA GLY A 114 -34.73 -14.53 0.88
C GLY A 114 -36.21 -14.73 0.53
N TYR A 115 -37.13 -14.27 1.37
CA TYR A 115 -38.57 -14.22 1.06
C TYR A 115 -38.93 -12.93 0.31
N SER A 116 -40.17 -12.83 -0.19
CA SER A 116 -40.68 -11.62 -0.86
C SER A 116 -40.34 -10.34 -0.10
N LEU A 117 -39.82 -9.34 -0.82
CA LEU A 117 -39.49 -8.01 -0.27
C LEU A 117 -40.71 -7.08 -0.21
N GLU A 118 -41.85 -7.48 -0.78
CA GLU A 118 -43.08 -6.67 -0.84
C GLU A 118 -43.50 -6.11 0.53
N PRO A 119 -43.52 -6.88 1.64
CA PRO A 119 -43.91 -6.34 2.95
C PRO A 119 -42.94 -5.27 3.48
N LEU A 120 -41.68 -5.27 3.04
CA LEU A 120 -40.68 -4.30 3.47
C LEU A 120 -40.89 -2.92 2.86
N TYR A 121 -41.70 -2.79 1.80
CA TYR A 121 -42.06 -1.48 1.24
C TYR A 121 -42.82 -0.60 2.24
N GLU A 122 -43.59 -1.18 3.17
CA GLU A 122 -44.23 -0.42 4.26
C GLU A 122 -43.22 0.20 5.22
N LYS A 123 -42.02 -0.40 5.32
CA LYS A 123 -40.91 0.01 6.19
C LYS A 123 -39.88 0.91 5.52
N VAL A 124 -40.00 1.15 4.21
CA VAL A 124 -39.14 2.10 3.49
C VAL A 124 -39.30 3.48 4.15
N PRO A 125 -38.19 4.15 4.54
CA PRO A 125 -38.26 5.49 5.13
C PRO A 125 -38.98 6.49 4.21
N GLU A 126 -39.70 7.46 4.78
CA GLU A 126 -40.51 8.44 4.04
C GLU A 126 -39.72 9.16 2.95
N GLU A 127 -38.45 9.50 3.22
CA GLU A 127 -37.56 10.17 2.29
C GLU A 127 -37.30 9.37 1.00
N LEU A 128 -37.43 8.04 1.04
CA LEU A 128 -37.16 7.11 -0.06
C LEU A 128 -38.43 6.49 -0.68
N LYS A 129 -39.61 6.71 -0.09
CA LYS A 129 -40.87 6.15 -0.62
C LYS A 129 -41.12 6.66 -2.04
N GLY A 130 -41.25 5.72 -2.98
CA GLY A 130 -41.44 6.00 -4.41
C GLY A 130 -40.16 6.28 -5.20
N TYR A 131 -38.99 6.31 -4.55
CA TYR A 131 -37.69 6.53 -5.20
C TYR A 131 -36.81 5.28 -5.29
N VAL A 132 -37.27 4.15 -4.76
CA VAL A 132 -36.49 2.91 -4.68
C VAL A 132 -37.24 1.68 -5.17
N GLU A 133 -36.50 0.71 -5.67
CA GLU A 133 -36.92 -0.69 -5.81
C GLU A 133 -36.06 -1.55 -4.87
N LEU A 134 -36.69 -2.46 -4.12
CA LEU A 134 -36.01 -3.43 -3.28
C LEU A 134 -35.75 -4.69 -4.10
N VAL A 135 -34.51 -5.16 -4.14
CA VAL A 135 -34.10 -6.31 -4.98
C VAL A 135 -33.25 -7.30 -4.21
N TYR A 136 -33.20 -8.55 -4.68
CA TYR A 136 -32.14 -9.50 -4.34
C TYR A 136 -31.21 -9.68 -5.53
N ASP A 137 -29.93 -9.96 -5.25
CA ASP A 137 -29.02 -10.55 -6.23
C ASP A 137 -29.26 -12.07 -6.40
N SER A 138 -28.47 -12.71 -7.27
CA SER A 138 -28.56 -14.16 -7.51
C SER A 138 -28.16 -15.05 -6.31
N TYR A 139 -27.58 -14.47 -5.26
CA TYR A 139 -27.20 -15.14 -4.01
C TYR A 139 -28.17 -14.84 -2.86
N ASN A 140 -29.30 -14.17 -3.14
CA ASN A 140 -30.26 -13.68 -2.15
C ASN A 140 -29.70 -12.61 -1.20
N HIS A 141 -28.68 -11.84 -1.61
CA HIS A 141 -28.31 -10.63 -0.87
C HIS A 141 -29.24 -9.48 -1.25
N PRO A 142 -29.88 -8.84 -0.27
CA PRO A 142 -30.79 -7.73 -0.55
C PRO A 142 -30.01 -6.46 -0.90
N SER A 143 -30.57 -5.63 -1.78
CA SER A 143 -30.01 -4.34 -2.16
C SER A 143 -31.13 -3.34 -2.51
N ILE A 144 -30.74 -2.06 -2.55
CA ILE A 144 -31.59 -0.96 -3.00
C ILE A 144 -31.20 -0.62 -4.45
N ARG A 145 -32.20 -0.49 -5.34
CA ARG A 145 -32.02 0.18 -6.63
C ARG A 145 -32.70 1.54 -6.60
N LEU A 146 -31.94 2.60 -6.76
CA LEU A 146 -32.42 3.98 -6.81
C LEU A 146 -33.04 4.29 -8.17
N ILE A 147 -34.16 5.01 -8.18
CA ILE A 147 -34.77 5.55 -9.40
C ILE A 147 -34.18 6.94 -9.64
N GLU A 148 -32.95 6.99 -10.13
CA GLU A 148 -32.11 8.19 -10.18
C GLU A 148 -32.79 9.41 -10.82
N ARG A 149 -33.42 9.24 -11.99
CA ARG A 149 -34.08 10.38 -12.68
C ARG A 149 -35.22 10.98 -11.85
N LEU A 150 -35.92 10.19 -11.03
CA LEU A 150 -36.92 10.75 -10.11
C LEU A 150 -36.26 11.55 -8.99
N LEU A 151 -35.11 11.09 -8.47
CA LEU A 151 -34.34 11.86 -7.47
C LEU A 151 -33.86 13.20 -8.05
N TYR A 152 -33.43 13.24 -9.31
CA TYR A 152 -33.09 14.50 -9.99
C TYR A 152 -34.26 15.48 -10.15
N HIS A 153 -35.50 14.97 -10.22
CA HIS A 153 -36.72 15.79 -10.25
C HIS A 153 -37.34 16.01 -8.87
N SER A 154 -36.72 15.50 -7.81
CA SER A 154 -37.17 15.65 -6.44
C SER A 154 -36.54 16.90 -5.78
N PRO A 155 -37.01 17.30 -4.58
CA PRO A 155 -36.38 18.35 -3.80
C PRO A 155 -34.92 18.08 -3.40
N TYR A 156 -34.40 16.85 -3.57
CA TYR A 156 -33.02 16.50 -3.26
C TYR A 156 -32.01 17.00 -4.31
N TYR A 157 -32.44 17.29 -5.54
CA TYR A 157 -31.60 18.00 -6.50
C TYR A 157 -31.85 19.50 -6.41
N ASN A 158 -30.86 20.26 -5.95
CA ASN A 158 -31.01 21.70 -5.73
C ASN A 158 -29.96 22.50 -6.53
N PRO A 159 -30.31 22.99 -7.74
CA PRO A 159 -29.43 23.84 -8.54
C PRO A 159 -29.04 25.16 -7.87
N HIS A 160 -29.81 25.66 -6.89
CA HIS A 160 -29.47 26.89 -6.17
C HIS A 160 -28.28 26.74 -5.23
N SER A 161 -27.85 25.51 -4.94
CA SER A 161 -26.61 25.23 -4.20
C SER A 161 -25.34 25.34 -5.07
N GLN A 162 -25.50 25.45 -6.40
CA GLN A 162 -24.42 25.53 -7.36
C GLN A 162 -23.92 26.98 -7.48
N SER A 163 -22.61 27.13 -7.67
CA SER A 163 -21.96 28.42 -7.89
C SER A 163 -20.61 28.22 -8.57
N ILE A 164 -19.99 29.29 -9.05
CA ILE A 164 -18.58 29.28 -9.49
C ILE A 164 -17.77 30.26 -8.64
N ALA A 165 -16.49 29.97 -8.43
CA ALA A 165 -15.51 30.90 -7.88
C ALA A 165 -14.47 31.29 -8.94
N LEU A 166 -14.31 32.59 -9.15
CA LEU A 166 -13.35 33.17 -10.07
C LEU A 166 -12.12 33.66 -9.31
N SER A 167 -10.92 33.39 -9.82
CA SER A 167 -9.68 33.96 -9.28
C SER A 167 -8.62 34.16 -10.37
N LEU A 168 -7.60 34.96 -10.05
CA LEU A 168 -6.38 35.17 -10.86
C LEU A 168 -5.16 34.57 -10.16
N GLU A 169 -5.37 33.54 -9.33
CA GLU A 169 -4.30 32.82 -8.65
C GLU A 169 -3.39 32.11 -9.68
N ASN A 170 -2.22 31.67 -9.21
CA ASN A 170 -1.32 30.91 -10.05
C ASN A 170 -1.91 29.50 -10.29
N PRO A 171 -2.22 29.10 -11.55
CA PRO A 171 -2.85 27.82 -11.83
C PRO A 171 -1.98 26.60 -11.51
N ASP A 172 -0.65 26.77 -11.40
CA ASP A 172 0.29 25.71 -10.99
C ASP A 172 0.47 25.60 -9.48
N ARG A 173 -0.19 26.45 -8.69
CA ARG A 173 -0.05 26.51 -7.22
C ARG A 173 -1.41 26.61 -6.56
N ARG A 174 -2.27 25.63 -6.85
CA ARG A 174 -3.58 25.49 -6.23
C ARG A 174 -3.52 24.47 -5.09
N SER A 175 -4.21 24.79 -4.00
CA SER A 175 -4.35 23.89 -2.85
C SER A 175 -5.31 22.75 -3.15
N PHE A 176 -5.07 21.57 -2.57
CA PHE A 176 -5.96 20.42 -2.72
C PHE A 176 -7.43 20.76 -2.41
N VAL A 177 -8.35 20.40 -3.30
CA VAL A 177 -9.71 20.98 -3.29
C VAL A 177 -10.80 20.14 -2.66
N LEU A 178 -10.63 18.82 -2.59
CA LEU A 178 -11.69 17.91 -2.19
C LEU A 178 -11.89 17.84 -0.67
N SER A 179 -10.94 18.35 0.11
CA SER A 179 -11.02 18.39 1.58
C SER A 179 -11.30 19.78 2.15
N THR A 180 -11.46 20.81 1.31
CA THR A 180 -11.50 22.20 1.76
C THR A 180 -12.59 22.99 1.03
N PRO A 181 -13.62 23.49 1.75
CA PRO A 181 -14.63 24.36 1.15
C PRO A 181 -13.99 25.67 0.67
N ARG A 182 -14.48 26.24 -0.42
CA ARG A 182 -14.07 27.54 -0.94
C ARG A 182 -14.82 28.65 -0.21
N LEU A 183 -14.11 29.34 0.67
CA LEU A 183 -14.63 30.53 1.32
C LEU A 183 -14.36 31.80 0.48
N PRO A 184 -15.29 32.76 0.47
CA PRO A 184 -15.06 34.07 -0.14
C PRO A 184 -13.80 34.76 0.44
N SER A 185 -13.12 35.54 -0.40
CA SER A 185 -11.97 36.34 -0.01
C SER A 185 -11.85 37.59 -0.89
N VAL A 186 -10.89 38.47 -0.60
CA VAL A 186 -10.60 39.64 -1.45
C VAL A 186 -9.99 39.26 -2.81
N GLN A 187 -9.57 38.00 -2.98
CA GLN A 187 -8.89 37.50 -4.18
C GLN A 187 -9.77 36.59 -5.05
N ASN A 188 -10.95 36.20 -4.57
CA ASN A 188 -11.88 35.35 -5.31
C ASN A 188 -13.30 35.93 -5.32
N LEU A 189 -14.02 35.68 -6.42
CA LEU A 189 -15.39 36.15 -6.61
C LEU A 189 -16.32 34.95 -6.77
N HIS A 190 -17.28 34.82 -5.86
CA HIS A 190 -18.31 33.78 -5.94
C HIS A 190 -19.53 34.30 -6.71
N ILE A 191 -19.94 33.55 -7.73
CA ILE A 191 -21.13 33.83 -8.55
C ILE A 191 -22.11 32.67 -8.36
N ASN A 192 -23.26 32.96 -7.75
CA ASN A 192 -24.28 31.97 -7.44
C ASN A 192 -25.23 31.79 -8.63
N LEU A 193 -24.89 30.86 -9.51
CA LEU A 193 -25.72 30.46 -10.64
C LEU A 193 -25.69 28.94 -10.79
N PRO A 194 -26.84 28.31 -11.13
CA PRO A 194 -26.89 26.93 -11.59
C PRO A 194 -25.89 26.68 -12.72
N PHE A 195 -25.27 25.51 -12.75
CA PHE A 195 -24.32 25.14 -13.80
C PHE A 195 -24.94 25.16 -15.20
N ASN A 196 -26.22 24.84 -15.31
CA ASN A 196 -26.96 24.89 -16.58
C ASN A 196 -27.48 26.29 -16.96
N ALA A 197 -27.13 27.34 -16.21
CA ALA A 197 -27.56 28.70 -16.51
C ALA A 197 -26.95 29.19 -17.84
N PRO A 198 -27.75 29.64 -18.82
CA PRO A 198 -27.24 30.12 -20.11
C PRO A 198 -26.18 31.24 -20.02
N PRO A 199 -26.24 32.19 -19.06
CA PRO A 199 -25.18 33.18 -18.89
C PRO A 199 -23.78 32.61 -18.66
N LEU A 200 -23.65 31.39 -18.11
CA LEU A 200 -22.34 30.76 -17.90
C LEU A 200 -21.69 30.34 -19.23
N ASP A 201 -22.47 29.80 -20.18
CA ASP A 201 -21.93 29.47 -21.51
C ASP A 201 -21.48 30.73 -22.26
N GLN A 202 -22.25 31.82 -22.12
CA GLN A 202 -21.88 33.12 -22.67
C GLN A 202 -20.56 33.62 -22.04
N PHE A 203 -20.45 33.58 -20.72
CA PHE A 203 -19.25 33.95 -19.98
C PHE A 203 -18.03 33.12 -20.40
N PHE A 204 -18.16 31.81 -20.55
CA PHE A 204 -17.04 30.96 -20.97
C PHE A 204 -16.67 31.14 -22.45
N ALA A 205 -17.65 31.40 -23.33
CA ALA A 205 -17.38 31.74 -24.72
C ALA A 205 -16.54 33.03 -24.85
N MET A 206 -16.57 33.93 -23.86
CA MET A 206 -15.74 35.14 -23.83
C MET A 206 -14.23 34.87 -23.81
N ARG A 207 -13.77 33.63 -23.60
CA ARG A 207 -12.37 33.26 -23.84
C ARG A 207 -11.95 33.40 -25.32
N HIS A 208 -12.91 33.41 -26.25
CA HIS A 208 -12.65 33.47 -27.69
C HIS A 208 -13.55 34.45 -28.45
N THR A 209 -14.73 34.76 -27.92
CA THR A 209 -15.73 35.61 -28.58
C THR A 209 -16.06 36.78 -27.67
N PRO A 210 -15.70 38.02 -28.03
CA PRO A 210 -15.84 39.12 -27.09
C PRO A 210 -17.32 39.50 -26.93
N GLN A 211 -17.67 40.01 -25.76
CA GLN A 211 -19.03 40.48 -25.45
C GLN A 211 -18.98 41.83 -24.70
N SER A 212 -20.13 42.50 -24.58
CA SER A 212 -20.23 43.73 -23.80
C SER A 212 -20.02 43.43 -22.31
N TYR A 213 -19.14 44.20 -21.67
CA TYR A 213 -18.90 44.08 -20.23
C TYR A 213 -20.17 44.33 -19.40
N ASP A 214 -20.97 45.33 -19.76
CA ASP A 214 -22.17 45.67 -19.00
C ASP A 214 -23.27 44.61 -19.13
N GLU A 215 -23.41 44.00 -20.32
CA GLU A 215 -24.36 42.91 -20.55
C GLU A 215 -24.00 41.67 -19.73
N ILE A 216 -22.72 41.24 -19.73
CA ILE A 216 -22.32 40.06 -18.95
C ILE A 216 -22.36 40.32 -17.44
N LYS A 217 -22.06 41.55 -17.00
CA LYS A 217 -22.18 41.97 -15.60
C LYS A 217 -23.62 41.86 -15.10
N GLU A 218 -24.58 42.32 -15.90
CA GLU A 218 -26.01 42.19 -15.61
C GLU A 218 -26.46 40.73 -15.64
N ALA A 219 -26.07 39.97 -16.66
CA ALA A 219 -26.45 38.57 -16.82
C ALA A 219 -25.94 37.67 -15.67
N LEU A 220 -24.77 37.97 -15.11
CA LEU A 220 -24.20 37.27 -13.94
C LEU A 220 -24.64 37.88 -12.59
N SER A 221 -25.50 38.91 -12.61
CA SER A 221 -26.03 39.58 -11.40
C SER A 221 -24.94 40.07 -10.44
N ILE A 222 -23.86 40.65 -10.99
CA ILE A 222 -22.72 41.14 -10.20
C ILE A 222 -23.12 42.38 -9.40
N LYS A 223 -22.81 42.40 -8.11
CA LYS A 223 -23.12 43.52 -7.21
C LYS A 223 -22.09 44.65 -7.36
N SER A 224 -22.49 45.88 -7.05
CA SER A 224 -21.63 47.06 -7.18
C SER A 224 -20.35 47.00 -6.33
N ASP A 225 -20.39 46.34 -5.18
CA ASP A 225 -19.21 46.12 -4.31
C ASP A 225 -18.25 45.05 -4.86
N GLN A 226 -18.68 44.25 -5.82
CA GLN A 226 -17.89 43.19 -6.47
C GLN A 226 -17.28 43.63 -7.81
N GLU A 227 -17.76 44.75 -8.38
CA GLU A 227 -17.44 45.21 -9.74
C GLU A 227 -15.93 45.43 -9.97
N ALA A 228 -15.22 45.93 -8.96
CA ALA A 228 -13.78 46.15 -9.04
C ALA A 228 -12.99 44.84 -9.25
N LEU A 229 -13.36 43.77 -8.56
CA LEU A 229 -12.73 42.45 -8.76
C LEU A 229 -13.22 41.81 -10.06
N PHE A 230 -14.51 41.91 -10.36
CA PHE A 230 -15.10 41.33 -11.58
C PHE A 230 -14.46 41.88 -12.87
N SER A 231 -14.32 43.21 -12.97
CA SER A 231 -13.66 43.86 -14.11
C SER A 231 -12.21 43.39 -14.33
N SER A 232 -11.51 42.98 -13.26
CA SER A 232 -10.12 42.52 -13.36
C SER A 232 -9.94 41.22 -14.15
N PHE A 233 -11.00 40.41 -14.30
CA PHE A 233 -10.97 39.15 -15.04
C PHE A 233 -11.02 39.33 -16.56
N PHE A 234 -11.25 40.55 -17.05
CA PHE A 234 -11.41 40.82 -18.48
C PHE A 234 -10.21 41.56 -19.08
N THR A 235 -10.07 41.46 -20.39
CA THR A 235 -9.06 42.16 -21.20
C THR A 235 -9.66 42.60 -22.54
N GLU A 236 -9.14 43.68 -23.11
CA GLU A 236 -9.45 44.10 -24.49
C GLU A 236 -8.49 43.45 -25.51
N GLU A 237 -7.42 42.79 -25.03
CA GLU A 237 -6.48 42.07 -25.87
C GLU A 237 -7.16 40.87 -26.55
N ILE A 238 -7.00 40.78 -27.86
CA ILE A 238 -7.56 39.68 -28.65
C ILE A 238 -6.78 38.40 -28.33
N PRO A 239 -7.43 37.35 -27.80
CA PRO A 239 -6.76 36.11 -27.46
C PRO A 239 -6.31 35.34 -28.71
N LYS A 240 -5.26 34.52 -28.56
CA LYS A 240 -4.86 33.57 -29.59
C LYS A 240 -6.01 32.58 -29.84
N THR A 241 -6.31 32.33 -31.11
CA THR A 241 -7.31 31.34 -31.52
C THR A 241 -6.68 30.30 -32.43
N THR A 242 -7.11 29.05 -32.25
CA THR A 242 -6.66 27.93 -33.07
C THR A 242 -7.74 27.61 -34.10
N LYS A 243 -7.33 27.49 -35.36
CA LYS A 243 -8.21 27.03 -36.45
C LYS A 243 -8.38 25.52 -36.38
N SER A 244 -9.46 25.00 -36.97
CA SER A 244 -9.63 23.58 -37.19
C SER A 244 -8.43 23.01 -37.96
N TYR A 245 -8.07 21.76 -37.68
CA TYR A 245 -7.01 21.07 -38.40
C TYR A 245 -7.43 20.81 -39.85
N GLU A 246 -6.58 21.17 -40.82
CA GLU A 246 -6.86 21.03 -42.26
C GLU A 246 -5.95 19.99 -42.95
N GLY A 247 -5.11 19.28 -42.21
CA GLY A 247 -4.20 18.28 -42.77
C GLY A 247 -4.90 16.98 -43.17
N GLU A 248 -4.27 16.23 -44.08
CA GLU A 248 -4.84 14.99 -44.65
C GLU A 248 -4.75 13.78 -43.68
N GLY A 249 -3.77 13.78 -42.78
CA GLY A 249 -3.53 12.72 -41.79
C GLY A 249 -4.30 12.89 -40.48
N VAL A 250 -3.81 12.25 -39.42
CA VAL A 250 -4.34 12.38 -38.05
C VAL A 250 -3.36 13.20 -37.20
N ARG A 251 -3.86 14.27 -36.58
CA ARG A 251 -3.12 15.05 -35.58
C ARG A 251 -3.55 14.61 -34.18
N ILE A 252 -2.58 14.34 -33.31
CA ILE A 252 -2.82 14.02 -31.89
C ILE A 252 -2.07 15.04 -31.04
N ARG A 253 -2.78 15.69 -30.11
CA ARG A 253 -2.22 16.66 -29.16
C ARG A 253 -2.50 16.23 -27.73
N TYR A 254 -1.44 16.08 -26.95
CA TYR A 254 -1.49 15.79 -25.52
C TYR A 254 -1.59 17.10 -24.72
N PHE A 255 -2.69 17.28 -23.99
CA PHE A 255 -2.97 18.48 -23.18
C PHE A 255 -2.52 18.35 -21.72
N GLY A 256 -2.26 17.12 -21.25
CA GLY A 256 -1.84 16.82 -19.88
C GLY A 256 -2.69 15.69 -19.25
N HIS A 257 -2.10 14.95 -18.32
CA HIS A 257 -2.70 13.81 -17.64
C HIS A 257 -3.30 12.78 -18.62
N ALA A 258 -4.63 12.61 -18.68
CA ALA A 258 -5.31 11.71 -19.61
C ALA A 258 -5.89 12.44 -20.84
N CYS A 259 -5.70 13.75 -20.93
CA CYS A 259 -6.36 14.59 -21.92
C CYS A 259 -5.64 14.57 -23.27
N ILE A 260 -6.30 13.99 -24.28
CA ILE A 260 -5.78 13.84 -25.64
C ILE A 260 -6.81 14.37 -26.64
N LEU A 261 -6.35 15.24 -27.53
CA LEU A 261 -7.14 15.75 -28.64
C LEU A 261 -6.69 15.09 -29.95
N ILE A 262 -7.60 14.37 -30.60
CA ILE A 262 -7.41 13.68 -31.88
C ILE A 262 -8.21 14.43 -32.95
N GLU A 263 -7.54 14.84 -34.02
CA GLU A 263 -8.13 15.69 -35.05
C GLU A 263 -7.81 15.15 -36.45
N THR A 264 -8.83 15.20 -37.31
CA THR A 264 -8.68 15.12 -38.77
C THR A 264 -9.37 16.34 -39.40
N GLN A 265 -9.33 16.47 -40.72
CA GLN A 265 -10.10 17.51 -41.42
C GLN A 265 -11.62 17.45 -41.13
N GLY A 266 -12.15 16.27 -40.80
CA GLY A 266 -13.60 16.04 -40.68
C GLY A 266 -14.14 15.89 -39.27
N VAL A 267 -13.28 15.68 -38.25
CA VAL A 267 -13.72 15.39 -36.89
C VAL A 267 -12.67 15.80 -35.85
N SER A 268 -13.14 16.33 -34.72
CA SER A 268 -12.34 16.59 -33.52
C SER A 268 -12.87 15.81 -32.31
N ILE A 269 -12.00 15.03 -31.68
CA ILE A 269 -12.30 14.12 -30.56
C ILE A 269 -11.40 14.48 -29.38
N LEU A 270 -11.98 14.84 -28.24
CA LEU A 270 -11.25 15.14 -27.00
C LEU A 270 -11.50 14.04 -25.97
N CYS A 271 -10.48 13.26 -25.64
CA CYS A 271 -10.55 12.23 -24.60
C CYS A 271 -10.19 12.83 -23.25
N ASP A 272 -10.89 12.40 -22.18
CA ASP A 272 -10.76 12.81 -20.78
C ASP A 272 -10.42 14.29 -20.59
N PRO A 273 -11.38 15.19 -20.89
CA PRO A 273 -11.13 16.64 -20.94
C PRO A 273 -10.58 17.21 -19.63
N LEU A 274 -9.31 17.63 -19.67
CA LEU A 274 -8.61 18.33 -18.59
C LEU A 274 -7.73 19.41 -19.20
N ILE A 275 -8.19 20.66 -19.11
CA ILE A 275 -7.56 21.78 -19.81
C ILE A 275 -6.99 22.76 -18.80
N SER A 276 -5.71 23.08 -18.98
CA SER A 276 -5.00 24.03 -18.13
C SER A 276 -5.31 25.49 -18.50
N ASN A 277 -5.23 26.38 -17.50
CA ASN A 277 -5.11 27.81 -17.75
C ASN A 277 -3.70 28.19 -18.22
N GLU A 278 -3.57 29.31 -18.93
CA GLU A 278 -2.26 29.80 -19.34
C GLU A 278 -1.41 30.25 -18.15
N ASN A 279 -0.14 29.83 -18.17
CA ASN A 279 0.89 30.34 -17.27
C ASN A 279 2.19 30.56 -18.06
N PRO A 280 2.46 31.80 -18.51
CA PRO A 280 3.66 32.11 -19.30
C PRO A 280 4.99 31.80 -18.61
N THR A 281 4.99 31.73 -17.27
CA THR A 281 6.18 31.45 -16.46
C THR A 281 6.32 29.98 -16.05
N GLY A 282 5.31 29.16 -16.36
CA GLY A 282 5.24 27.76 -15.97
C GLY A 282 5.72 26.80 -17.06
N MET A 283 5.49 25.50 -16.82
CA MET A 283 5.74 24.45 -17.80
C MET A 283 4.92 24.68 -19.10
N LEU A 284 5.53 24.39 -20.25
CA LEU A 284 4.85 24.46 -21.55
C LEU A 284 3.63 23.53 -21.57
N ARG A 285 2.51 24.04 -22.06
CA ARG A 285 1.21 23.36 -22.04
C ARG A 285 0.34 23.80 -23.22
N TYR A 286 -0.73 23.06 -23.46
CA TYR A 286 -1.87 23.55 -24.23
C TYR A 286 -2.94 24.07 -23.26
N SER A 287 -3.58 25.18 -23.63
CA SER A 287 -4.64 25.82 -22.84
C SER A 287 -5.97 25.82 -23.58
N TYR A 288 -7.00 26.44 -23.00
CA TYR A 288 -8.26 26.70 -23.70
C TYR A 288 -8.07 27.42 -25.04
N ALA A 289 -7.04 28.25 -25.20
CA ALA A 289 -6.71 28.95 -26.45
C ALA A 289 -6.29 28.00 -27.59
N ASP A 290 -5.81 26.81 -27.24
CA ASP A 290 -5.32 25.83 -28.21
C ASP A 290 -6.41 24.82 -28.64
N LEU A 291 -7.60 24.88 -28.04
CA LEU A 291 -8.75 24.07 -28.45
C LEU A 291 -9.30 24.52 -29.81
N PRO A 292 -9.84 23.60 -30.62
CA PRO A 292 -10.49 23.94 -31.87
C PRO A 292 -11.78 24.75 -31.62
N PRO A 293 -12.34 25.39 -32.67
CA PRO A 293 -13.61 26.09 -32.55
C PRO A 293 -14.75 25.18 -32.07
N LYS A 294 -14.72 23.90 -32.48
CA LYS A 294 -15.71 22.88 -32.16
C LYS A 294 -15.00 21.57 -31.80
N ILE A 295 -15.53 20.87 -30.79
CA ILE A 295 -15.16 19.50 -30.42
C ILE A 295 -16.37 18.64 -30.74
N ASP A 296 -16.28 17.74 -31.71
CA ASP A 296 -17.44 16.93 -32.13
C ASP A 296 -17.81 15.91 -31.06
N TYR A 297 -16.79 15.28 -30.47
CA TYR A 297 -16.95 14.27 -29.41
C TYR A 297 -16.01 14.56 -28.25
N ALA A 298 -16.57 14.65 -27.04
CA ALA A 298 -15.80 14.61 -25.80
C ALA A 298 -15.99 13.22 -25.17
N LEU A 299 -14.94 12.41 -25.10
CA LEU A 299 -14.99 11.05 -24.57
C LEU A 299 -14.53 11.06 -23.13
N ILE A 300 -15.28 10.46 -22.22
CA ILE A 300 -14.91 10.29 -20.81
C ILE A 300 -14.78 8.80 -20.55
N THR A 301 -13.60 8.35 -20.15
CA THR A 301 -13.30 6.92 -19.95
C THR A 301 -13.99 6.37 -18.72
N HIS A 302 -13.91 7.05 -17.58
CA HIS A 302 -14.50 6.57 -16.33
C HIS A 302 -14.78 7.70 -15.33
N ASN A 303 -15.55 7.39 -14.29
CA ASN A 303 -16.07 8.37 -13.34
C ASN A 303 -15.13 8.63 -12.14
N HIS A 304 -13.84 8.89 -12.40
CA HIS A 304 -12.91 9.45 -11.41
C HIS A 304 -12.69 10.95 -11.64
N GLN A 305 -12.34 11.65 -10.56
CA GLN A 305 -12.29 13.12 -10.48
C GLN A 305 -11.25 13.78 -11.40
N ASP A 306 -10.20 13.06 -11.76
CA ASP A 306 -9.15 13.48 -12.69
C ASP A 306 -9.48 13.19 -14.17
N HIS A 307 -10.56 12.44 -14.44
CA HIS A 307 -11.10 12.20 -15.79
C HIS A 307 -12.43 12.95 -16.03
N VAL A 308 -13.18 13.24 -14.97
CA VAL A 308 -14.43 14.02 -15.00
C VAL A 308 -14.23 15.40 -14.37
N MET A 309 -13.48 16.26 -15.07
CA MET A 309 -13.17 17.59 -14.57
C MET A 309 -14.31 18.58 -14.88
N LEU A 310 -15.27 18.74 -13.96
CA LEU A 310 -16.40 19.68 -14.14
C LEU A 310 -15.94 21.11 -14.42
N GLU A 311 -14.81 21.52 -13.82
CA GLU A 311 -14.17 22.80 -14.09
C GLU A 311 -13.82 23.00 -15.56
N THR A 312 -13.33 21.95 -16.24
CA THR A 312 -13.06 21.99 -17.68
C THR A 312 -14.34 21.83 -18.47
N LEU A 313 -15.15 20.82 -18.16
CA LEU A 313 -16.33 20.44 -18.93
C LEU A 313 -17.32 21.60 -19.06
N LEU A 314 -17.62 22.32 -17.97
CA LEU A 314 -18.52 23.48 -18.01
C LEU A 314 -17.96 24.60 -18.90
N GLN A 315 -16.66 24.86 -18.85
CA GLN A 315 -16.02 25.90 -19.66
C GLN A 315 -16.01 25.58 -21.15
N ILE A 316 -15.94 24.30 -21.53
CA ILE A 316 -15.94 23.88 -22.94
C ILE A 316 -17.32 23.46 -23.44
N ARG A 317 -18.36 23.45 -22.60
CA ARG A 317 -19.71 22.97 -22.95
C ARG A 317 -20.25 23.59 -24.24
N HIS A 318 -20.04 24.89 -24.42
CA HIS A 318 -20.45 25.63 -25.62
C HIS A 318 -19.72 25.20 -26.93
N LYS A 319 -18.61 24.47 -26.83
CA LYS A 319 -17.83 23.94 -27.97
C LYS A 319 -18.12 22.46 -28.27
N VAL A 320 -18.66 21.72 -27.30
CA VAL A 320 -18.80 20.26 -27.39
C VAL A 320 -20.11 19.90 -28.09
N GLY A 321 -20.01 19.06 -29.12
CA GLY A 321 -21.15 18.49 -29.83
C GLY A 321 -21.82 17.39 -29.02
N THR A 322 -21.14 16.27 -28.81
CA THR A 322 -21.64 15.12 -28.03
C THR A 322 -20.64 14.74 -26.95
N VAL A 323 -21.10 14.56 -25.72
CA VAL A 323 -20.31 13.89 -24.67
C VAL A 323 -20.62 12.41 -24.70
N VAL A 324 -19.58 11.58 -24.71
CA VAL A 324 -19.69 10.13 -24.70
C VAL A 324 -19.16 9.63 -23.36
N VAL A 325 -19.93 8.78 -22.71
CA VAL A 325 -19.63 8.24 -21.37
C VAL A 325 -19.86 6.72 -21.34
N PRO A 326 -19.16 5.97 -20.47
CA PRO A 326 -19.49 4.59 -20.23
C PRO A 326 -20.86 4.45 -19.58
N LYS A 327 -21.51 3.32 -19.84
CA LYS A 327 -22.79 2.96 -19.23
C LYS A 327 -22.59 2.51 -17.78
N SER A 328 -23.37 3.10 -16.87
CA SER A 328 -23.41 2.70 -15.45
C SER A 328 -24.39 1.55 -15.20
N HIS A 329 -24.21 0.86 -14.07
CA HIS A 329 -25.22 -0.03 -13.50
C HIS A 329 -26.37 0.79 -12.94
N LYS A 330 -27.55 0.60 -13.55
CA LYS A 330 -28.75 1.37 -13.24
C LYS A 330 -29.09 1.39 -11.75
N GLY A 331 -29.05 2.58 -11.15
CA GLY A 331 -29.57 2.84 -9.81
C GLY A 331 -28.72 2.33 -8.64
N LEU A 332 -27.46 1.94 -8.85
CA LEU A 332 -26.54 1.64 -7.74
C LEU A 332 -26.01 2.94 -7.13
N LEU A 333 -26.00 3.03 -5.80
CA LEU A 333 -25.49 4.22 -5.09
C LEU A 333 -24.02 4.52 -5.41
N ILE A 334 -23.20 3.48 -5.55
CA ILE A 334 -21.76 3.59 -5.82
C ILE A 334 -21.43 3.92 -7.28
N ASP A 335 -22.39 3.74 -8.20
CA ASP A 335 -22.19 3.88 -9.64
C ASP A 335 -23.28 4.78 -10.24
N PRO A 336 -23.34 6.07 -9.84
CA PRO A 336 -24.36 6.99 -10.32
C PRO A 336 -24.22 7.25 -11.83
N SER A 337 -25.34 7.44 -12.52
CA SER A 337 -25.32 7.71 -13.97
C SER A 337 -24.64 9.03 -14.29
N LEU A 338 -23.45 8.95 -14.89
CA LEU A 338 -22.72 10.11 -15.39
C LEU A 338 -23.50 10.85 -16.48
N LYS A 339 -24.27 10.12 -17.29
CA LYS A 339 -25.17 10.72 -18.29
C LYS A 339 -26.19 11.65 -17.64
N LEU A 340 -26.90 11.18 -16.62
CA LEU A 340 -27.87 12.01 -15.91
C LEU A 340 -27.20 13.22 -15.27
N ALA A 341 -26.05 13.02 -14.63
CA ALA A 341 -25.29 14.12 -14.04
C ALA A 341 -24.97 15.22 -15.06
N LEU A 342 -24.44 14.85 -16.24
CA LEU A 342 -24.09 15.79 -17.29
C LEU A 342 -25.32 16.46 -17.93
N GLU A 343 -26.40 15.72 -18.18
CA GLU A 343 -27.66 16.28 -18.70
C GLU A 343 -28.21 17.37 -17.76
N PHE A 344 -28.26 17.10 -16.46
CA PHE A 344 -28.84 18.02 -15.48
C PHE A 344 -27.99 19.26 -15.20
N ILE A 345 -26.69 19.22 -15.52
CA ILE A 345 -25.81 20.40 -15.51
C ILE A 345 -25.69 21.08 -16.88
N GLY A 346 -26.48 20.69 -17.90
CA GLY A 346 -26.68 21.47 -19.12
C GLY A 346 -26.10 20.89 -20.41
N PHE A 347 -25.51 19.69 -20.39
CA PHE A 347 -25.12 19.02 -21.63
C PHE A 347 -26.35 18.45 -22.33
N THR A 348 -26.60 18.87 -23.57
CA THR A 348 -27.84 18.51 -24.30
C THR A 348 -27.72 17.22 -25.11
N GLN A 349 -26.51 16.77 -25.39
CA GLN A 349 -26.21 15.55 -26.14
C GLN A 349 -25.20 14.72 -25.37
N VAL A 350 -25.70 13.75 -24.59
CA VAL A 350 -24.88 12.80 -23.84
C VAL A 350 -25.23 11.38 -24.26
N ARG A 351 -24.24 10.64 -24.76
CA ARG A 351 -24.39 9.27 -25.25
C ARG A 351 -23.67 8.31 -24.32
N GLU A 352 -24.42 7.36 -23.78
CA GLU A 352 -23.84 6.20 -23.10
C GLU A 352 -23.43 5.14 -24.12
N MET A 353 -22.30 4.49 -23.87
CA MET A 353 -21.85 3.32 -24.62
C MET A 353 -21.62 2.15 -23.66
N ASP A 354 -22.12 0.98 -24.03
CA ASP A 354 -21.79 -0.29 -23.41
C ASP A 354 -20.47 -0.85 -23.97
N GLU A 355 -20.01 -1.98 -23.46
CA GLU A 355 -18.84 -2.67 -24.00
C GLU A 355 -19.07 -3.07 -25.47
N LEU A 356 -18.10 -2.74 -26.33
CA LEU A 356 -18.10 -2.98 -27.79
C LEU A 356 -19.16 -2.20 -28.59
N ASP A 357 -19.90 -1.29 -27.96
CA ASP A 357 -20.72 -0.33 -28.71
C ASP A 357 -19.83 0.53 -29.63
N THR A 358 -20.41 0.98 -30.73
CA THR A 358 -19.72 1.77 -31.76
C THR A 358 -20.48 3.05 -32.12
N ILE A 359 -19.72 4.13 -32.35
CA ILE A 359 -20.19 5.39 -32.92
C ILE A 359 -19.47 5.61 -34.25
N GLU A 360 -20.23 5.62 -35.34
CA GLU A 360 -19.73 6.03 -36.65
C GLU A 360 -19.38 7.52 -36.67
N ILE A 361 -18.21 7.85 -37.22
CA ILE A 361 -17.70 9.22 -37.36
C ILE A 361 -17.15 9.46 -38.77
N PRO A 362 -16.96 10.71 -39.20
CA PRO A 362 -16.34 11.00 -40.49
C PRO A 362 -14.95 10.34 -40.61
N GLY A 363 -14.83 9.38 -41.52
CA GLY A 363 -13.58 8.67 -41.80
C GLY A 363 -13.22 7.55 -40.82
N GLY A 364 -14.18 7.07 -40.01
CA GLY A 364 -13.93 5.95 -39.10
C GLY A 364 -14.99 5.76 -38.01
N GLN A 365 -14.58 5.27 -36.84
CA GLN A 365 -15.47 4.93 -35.72
C GLN A 365 -14.80 5.09 -34.36
N ILE A 366 -15.62 5.26 -33.32
CA ILE A 366 -15.23 5.23 -31.90
C ILE A 366 -15.88 4.01 -31.28
N ILE A 367 -15.07 3.16 -30.64
CA ILE A 367 -15.50 1.89 -30.05
C ILE A 367 -15.18 1.92 -28.56
N SER A 368 -16.16 1.54 -27.75
CA SER A 368 -16.00 1.34 -26.30
C SER A 368 -15.43 -0.06 -26.05
N LEU A 369 -14.34 -0.17 -25.29
CA LEU A 369 -13.69 -1.43 -24.96
C LEU A 369 -13.78 -1.71 -23.45
N PRO A 370 -13.87 -2.99 -23.03
CA PRO A 370 -13.90 -3.33 -21.61
C PRO A 370 -12.71 -2.75 -20.82
N PHE A 371 -13.02 -2.16 -19.67
CA PHE A 371 -12.06 -1.62 -18.71
C PHE A 371 -12.18 -2.42 -17.42
N LEU A 372 -11.07 -3.03 -16.97
CA LEU A 372 -11.01 -3.80 -15.73
C LEU A 372 -10.08 -3.15 -14.69
N GLY A 373 -10.34 -3.44 -13.41
CA GLY A 373 -9.54 -2.97 -12.28
C GLY A 373 -9.74 -1.49 -11.90
N GLU A 374 -8.81 -0.97 -11.11
CA GLU A 374 -8.69 0.44 -10.69
C GLU A 374 -9.89 1.03 -9.89
N HIS A 375 -10.98 0.29 -9.72
CA HIS A 375 -12.17 0.73 -8.97
C HIS A 375 -12.32 0.00 -7.63
N GLY A 376 -11.21 -0.54 -7.11
CA GLY A 376 -11.14 -1.19 -5.80
C GLY A 376 -12.15 -2.30 -5.63
N ASP A 377 -12.40 -3.13 -6.66
CA ASP A 377 -13.36 -4.23 -6.67
C ASP A 377 -14.81 -3.83 -6.33
N LEU A 378 -15.18 -2.57 -6.54
CA LEU A 378 -16.56 -2.12 -6.44
C LEU A 378 -17.30 -2.45 -7.74
N ASN A 379 -18.60 -2.73 -7.64
CA ASN A 379 -19.45 -2.99 -8.79
C ASN A 379 -19.82 -1.67 -9.49
N ILE A 380 -18.86 -1.12 -10.23
CA ILE A 380 -18.97 0.13 -10.98
C ILE A 380 -18.87 -0.21 -12.47
N GLY A 381 -19.93 0.04 -13.24
CA GLY A 381 -20.00 -0.17 -14.67
C GLY A 381 -19.50 1.03 -15.48
N ALA A 382 -19.53 2.24 -14.92
CA ALA A 382 -19.15 3.49 -15.60
C ALA A 382 -17.62 3.64 -15.83
N LYS A 383 -17.03 2.70 -16.58
CA LYS A 383 -15.62 2.69 -17.02
C LYS A 383 -15.46 1.97 -18.36
N THR A 384 -14.69 2.56 -19.28
CA THR A 384 -14.39 2.03 -20.61
C THR A 384 -13.05 2.57 -21.13
N ALA A 385 -12.37 1.80 -21.97
CA ALA A 385 -11.28 2.29 -22.80
C ALA A 385 -11.80 2.62 -24.20
N TYR A 386 -11.26 3.62 -24.89
CA TYR A 386 -11.74 3.98 -26.22
C TYR A 386 -10.75 3.58 -27.31
N LEU A 387 -11.19 2.75 -28.24
CA LEU A 387 -10.51 2.51 -29.51
C LEU A 387 -11.09 3.43 -30.58
N ILE A 388 -10.23 4.30 -31.11
CA ILE A 388 -10.58 5.27 -32.14
C ILE A 388 -9.89 4.81 -33.42
N GLN A 389 -10.69 4.35 -34.38
CA GLN A 389 -10.23 3.98 -35.71
C GLN A 389 -10.61 5.09 -36.67
N VAL A 390 -9.66 5.84 -37.20
CA VAL A 390 -9.93 6.99 -38.08
C VAL A 390 -8.80 7.14 -39.11
N LYS A 391 -9.17 7.36 -40.39
CA LYS A 391 -8.19 7.47 -41.49
C LYS A 391 -7.22 6.29 -41.54
N GLU A 392 -7.74 5.08 -41.37
CA GLU A 392 -6.98 3.82 -41.35
C GLU A 392 -5.95 3.71 -40.21
N ARG A 393 -6.00 4.62 -39.22
CA ARG A 393 -5.21 4.58 -38.00
C ARG A 393 -6.04 4.10 -36.82
N SER A 394 -5.41 3.38 -35.91
CA SER A 394 -6.00 2.76 -34.73
C SER A 394 -5.32 3.27 -33.46
N ILE A 395 -6.07 4.01 -32.65
CA ILE A 395 -5.57 4.69 -31.45
C ILE A 395 -6.37 4.20 -30.25
N LEU A 396 -5.68 3.61 -29.27
CA LEU A 396 -6.29 3.15 -28.02
C LEU A 396 -5.97 4.13 -26.89
N CYS A 397 -6.99 4.78 -26.35
CA CYS A 397 -6.95 5.55 -25.11
C CYS A 397 -7.42 4.65 -23.95
N ALA A 398 -6.47 4.03 -23.24
CA ALA A 398 -6.78 3.03 -22.21
C ALA A 398 -7.04 3.61 -20.81
N ALA A 399 -6.76 4.89 -20.58
CA ALA A 399 -6.74 5.53 -19.26
C ALA A 399 -6.05 4.60 -18.24
N ASP A 400 -6.64 4.39 -17.07
CA ASP A 400 -6.08 3.57 -16.00
C ASP A 400 -6.49 2.11 -16.07
N SER A 401 -6.92 1.64 -17.26
CA SER A 401 -7.32 0.25 -17.48
C SER A 401 -6.20 -0.69 -17.02
N ASN A 402 -6.57 -1.62 -16.15
CA ASN A 402 -5.65 -2.54 -15.52
C ASN A 402 -5.76 -3.90 -16.19
N ASN A 403 -4.66 -4.37 -16.77
CA ASN A 403 -4.62 -5.68 -17.45
C ASN A 403 -4.54 -6.84 -16.43
N ILE A 404 -5.63 -7.03 -15.69
CA ILE A 404 -5.77 -8.09 -14.67
C ILE A 404 -6.13 -9.46 -15.26
N GLU A 405 -6.77 -9.49 -16.44
CA GLU A 405 -7.13 -10.70 -17.18
C GLU A 405 -6.61 -10.59 -18.63
N PRO A 406 -5.41 -11.10 -18.92
CA PRO A 406 -4.78 -10.94 -20.22
C PRO A 406 -5.56 -11.56 -21.40
N ARG A 407 -6.39 -12.59 -21.17
CA ARG A 407 -7.19 -13.20 -22.24
C ARG A 407 -8.27 -12.29 -22.81
N LEU A 408 -8.73 -11.32 -22.03
CA LEU A 408 -9.62 -10.27 -22.54
C LEU A 408 -9.00 -9.61 -23.78
N TYR A 409 -7.72 -9.25 -23.70
CA TYR A 409 -7.05 -8.55 -24.77
C TYR A 409 -6.67 -9.45 -25.96
N ASP A 410 -6.57 -10.77 -25.75
CA ASP A 410 -6.47 -11.73 -26.86
C ASP A 410 -7.75 -11.69 -27.71
N HIS A 411 -8.93 -11.66 -27.07
CA HIS A 411 -10.20 -11.54 -27.78
C HIS A 411 -10.36 -10.18 -28.49
N LEU A 412 -9.90 -9.10 -27.87
CA LEU A 412 -9.90 -7.78 -28.50
C LEU A 412 -8.93 -7.72 -29.68
N TYR A 413 -7.79 -8.40 -29.60
CA TYR A 413 -6.86 -8.54 -30.73
C TYR A 413 -7.51 -9.30 -31.89
N ASP A 414 -8.22 -10.40 -31.64
CA ASP A 414 -8.93 -11.15 -32.69
C ASP A 414 -9.97 -10.28 -33.43
N LEU A 415 -10.55 -9.30 -32.74
CA LEU A 415 -11.54 -8.39 -33.31
C LEU A 415 -10.93 -7.21 -34.07
N PHE A 416 -9.86 -6.61 -33.53
CA PHE A 416 -9.37 -5.30 -33.98
C PHE A 416 -7.95 -5.31 -34.56
N GLY A 417 -7.20 -6.39 -34.35
CA GLY A 417 -5.84 -6.56 -34.84
C GLY A 417 -4.83 -5.65 -34.14
N ASN A 418 -3.78 -5.25 -34.88
CA ASN A 418 -2.71 -4.41 -34.36
C ASN A 418 -3.17 -2.97 -34.10
N LEU A 419 -2.44 -2.25 -33.25
CA LEU A 419 -2.65 -0.82 -32.99
C LEU A 419 -1.57 0.05 -33.65
N ASP A 420 -1.91 1.29 -34.01
CA ASP A 420 -0.90 2.30 -34.36
C ASP A 420 -0.36 2.99 -33.10
N VAL A 421 -1.26 3.37 -32.18
CA VAL A 421 -0.91 4.10 -30.96
C VAL A 421 -1.63 3.53 -29.74
N LEU A 422 -0.88 3.28 -28.67
CA LEU A 422 -1.38 2.90 -27.36
C LEU A 422 -1.07 3.99 -26.33
N PHE A 423 -2.09 4.59 -25.72
CA PHE A 423 -1.97 5.43 -24.52
C PHE A 423 -2.42 4.62 -23.30
N ILE A 424 -1.55 4.49 -22.29
CA ILE A 424 -1.82 3.69 -21.09
C ILE A 424 -1.39 4.42 -19.81
N GLY A 425 -2.30 4.48 -18.84
CA GLY A 425 -2.06 4.98 -17.49
C GLY A 425 -1.29 3.96 -16.66
N MET A 426 -0.29 4.43 -15.91
CA MET A 426 0.58 3.57 -15.12
C MET A 426 0.72 4.02 -13.66
N GLU A 427 -0.33 4.64 -13.11
CA GLU A 427 -0.41 4.90 -11.68
C GLU A 427 -0.71 3.60 -10.90
N CYS A 428 0.31 2.75 -10.81
CA CYS A 428 0.21 1.36 -10.34
C CYS A 428 0.31 1.18 -8.82
N ASP A 429 0.35 2.27 -8.05
CA ASP A 429 0.22 2.24 -6.59
C ASP A 429 -1.23 2.47 -6.16
N GLY A 430 -1.88 3.48 -6.73
CA GLY A 430 -3.29 3.79 -6.51
C GLY A 430 -3.64 4.21 -5.08
N ALA A 431 -4.71 4.97 -4.91
CA ALA A 431 -5.25 5.25 -3.58
C ALA A 431 -6.01 4.01 -3.04
N PRO A 432 -6.13 3.83 -1.71
CA PRO A 432 -7.13 2.92 -1.16
C PRO A 432 -8.53 3.29 -1.67
N TYR A 433 -9.37 2.32 -2.03
CA TYR A 433 -10.70 2.63 -2.56
C TYR A 433 -11.57 3.46 -1.58
N THR A 434 -11.34 3.30 -0.27
CA THR A 434 -12.02 4.09 0.76
C THR A 434 -11.67 5.57 0.70
N TRP A 435 -10.53 5.96 0.10
CA TRP A 435 -10.21 7.38 -0.05
C TRP A 435 -11.23 8.10 -0.93
N ALA A 436 -11.61 7.50 -2.06
CA ALA A 436 -12.63 8.05 -2.95
C ALA A 436 -14.05 7.73 -2.45
N TYR A 437 -14.30 6.47 -2.07
CA TYR A 437 -15.65 5.92 -1.97
C TYR A 437 -16.22 5.79 -0.55
N ASN A 438 -15.43 6.00 0.50
CA ASN A 438 -15.86 5.75 1.88
C ASN A 438 -17.18 6.45 2.27
N PRO A 439 -17.45 7.71 1.87
CA PRO A 439 -18.70 8.38 2.23
C PRO A 439 -19.96 7.67 1.71
N LEU A 440 -19.83 6.83 0.67
CA LEU A 440 -20.92 6.07 0.06
C LEU A 440 -21.13 4.68 0.69
N LEU A 441 -20.19 4.22 1.53
CA LEU A 441 -20.24 2.89 2.12
C LEU A 441 -20.95 2.93 3.46
N THR A 442 -21.98 2.10 3.62
CA THR A 442 -22.63 1.90 4.90
C THR A 442 -22.01 0.69 5.62
N GLY A 443 -21.75 0.86 6.92
CA GLY A 443 -21.12 -0.16 7.78
C GLY A 443 -19.60 -0.05 7.91
N THR A 444 -19.08 -0.61 9.00
CA THR A 444 -17.65 -0.61 9.31
C THR A 444 -16.89 -1.59 8.41
N ARG A 445 -15.66 -1.24 8.05
CA ARG A 445 -14.76 -2.10 7.29
C ARG A 445 -13.52 -2.40 8.11
N ALA A 446 -13.05 -3.65 8.05
CA ALA A 446 -11.76 -3.98 8.61
C ALA A 446 -10.68 -3.20 7.85
N LYS A 447 -9.76 -2.53 8.54
CA LYS A 447 -8.64 -1.78 7.94
C LYS A 447 -7.89 -2.58 6.85
N LYS A 448 -7.79 -3.90 7.04
CA LYS A 448 -7.27 -4.88 6.08
C LYS A 448 -7.89 -4.75 4.68
N MET A 449 -9.21 -4.65 4.60
CA MET A 449 -9.95 -4.61 3.33
C MET A 449 -9.70 -3.30 2.59
N ALA A 450 -9.60 -2.19 3.33
CA ALA A 450 -9.24 -0.89 2.78
C ALA A 450 -7.80 -0.86 2.23
N GLU A 451 -6.86 -1.55 2.88
CA GLU A 451 -5.46 -1.57 2.45
C GLU A 451 -5.20 -2.40 1.18
N THR A 452 -5.97 -3.47 0.94
CA THR A 452 -5.76 -4.40 -0.20
C THR A 452 -6.56 -4.04 -1.45
N ARG A 453 -7.65 -3.30 -1.33
CA ARG A 453 -8.49 -2.86 -2.46
C ARG A 453 -8.08 -1.45 -2.87
N ARG A 454 -7.44 -1.33 -4.03
CA ARG A 454 -6.81 -0.06 -4.47
C ARG A 454 -7.37 0.41 -5.80
N LEU A 455 -7.12 1.68 -6.07
CA LEU A 455 -7.40 2.35 -7.32
C LEU A 455 -6.13 2.39 -8.17
N ASP A 456 -5.55 1.23 -8.43
CA ASP A 456 -4.29 1.09 -9.17
C ASP A 456 -4.52 0.74 -10.64
N GLY A 457 -3.79 1.45 -11.51
CA GLY A 457 -3.67 1.14 -12.93
C GLY A 457 -2.63 0.05 -13.24
N SER A 458 -2.26 -0.07 -14.51
CA SER A 458 -1.30 -1.09 -14.96
C SER A 458 0.13 -0.80 -14.49
N ASP A 459 0.83 -1.83 -14.00
CA ASP A 459 2.30 -1.82 -13.84
C ASP A 459 3.00 -2.20 -15.15
N ALA A 460 4.33 -2.30 -15.14
CA ALA A 460 5.10 -2.58 -16.35
C ALA A 460 4.76 -3.94 -16.97
N GLU A 461 4.59 -4.97 -16.15
CA GLU A 461 4.29 -6.33 -16.63
C GLU A 461 2.94 -6.36 -17.35
N LYS A 462 1.93 -5.75 -16.72
CA LYS A 462 0.57 -5.64 -17.26
C LYS A 462 0.54 -4.84 -18.56
N ALA A 463 1.23 -3.70 -18.60
CA ALA A 463 1.29 -2.85 -19.79
C ALA A 463 2.10 -3.50 -20.93
N ILE A 464 3.22 -4.17 -20.63
CA ILE A 464 3.98 -4.96 -21.61
C ILE A 464 3.08 -6.05 -22.23
N GLY A 465 2.24 -6.69 -21.42
CA GLY A 465 1.27 -7.66 -21.91
C GLY A 465 0.32 -7.11 -22.98
N LEU A 466 -0.04 -5.82 -22.92
CA LEU A 466 -0.83 -5.16 -23.97
C LEU A 466 0.01 -4.90 -25.22
N VAL A 467 1.25 -4.43 -25.05
CA VAL A 467 2.19 -4.18 -26.16
C VAL A 467 2.47 -5.46 -26.96
N GLU A 468 2.69 -6.58 -26.28
CA GLU A 468 2.97 -7.87 -26.93
C GLU A 468 1.78 -8.39 -27.75
N ARG A 469 0.55 -8.10 -27.31
CA ARG A 469 -0.67 -8.54 -28.00
C ARG A 469 -0.98 -7.68 -29.21
N PHE A 470 -1.06 -6.36 -29.00
CA PHE A 470 -1.50 -5.43 -30.04
C PHE A 470 -0.38 -4.96 -30.97
N SER A 471 0.88 -5.27 -30.66
CA SER A 471 2.04 -4.85 -31.46
C SER A 471 2.00 -3.37 -31.90
N PRO A 472 1.76 -2.41 -30.98
CA PRO A 472 1.61 -1.00 -31.33
C PRO A 472 2.88 -0.40 -31.93
N GLN A 473 2.73 0.50 -32.90
CA GLN A 473 3.88 1.25 -33.44
C GLN A 473 4.39 2.33 -32.47
N GLN A 474 3.47 2.91 -31.68
CA GLN A 474 3.78 3.91 -30.67
C GLN A 474 3.10 3.59 -29.33
N VAL A 475 3.83 3.75 -28.23
CA VAL A 475 3.35 3.51 -26.86
C VAL A 475 3.67 4.70 -25.98
N TYR A 476 2.64 5.32 -25.42
CA TYR A 476 2.79 6.47 -24.55
C TYR A 476 2.19 6.20 -23.18
N VAL A 477 3.02 6.38 -22.15
CA VAL A 477 2.53 6.43 -20.77
C VAL A 477 1.95 7.82 -20.54
N TYR A 478 0.69 7.86 -20.11
CA TYR A 478 -0.04 9.09 -19.75
C TYR A 478 -0.80 8.88 -18.43
N ALA A 479 -1.74 9.76 -18.09
CA ALA A 479 -2.57 9.67 -16.88
C ALA A 479 -1.79 9.60 -15.55
N MET A 480 -0.52 10.00 -15.53
CA MET A 480 0.32 9.91 -14.33
C MET A 480 -0.01 11.01 -13.30
N GLY A 481 -0.66 12.09 -13.70
CA GLY A 481 -0.99 13.22 -12.82
C GLY A 481 0.23 14.00 -12.33
N GLN A 482 1.23 14.13 -13.20
CA GLN A 482 2.50 14.82 -12.94
C GLN A 482 2.43 16.32 -13.17
N GLU A 483 1.41 16.77 -13.90
CA GLU A 483 1.24 18.16 -14.29
C GLU A 483 1.04 19.05 -13.06
N PRO A 484 1.78 20.18 -12.93
CA PRO A 484 1.68 21.04 -11.75
C PRO A 484 0.31 21.70 -11.64
N TRP A 485 -0.42 21.85 -12.74
CA TRP A 485 -1.80 22.35 -12.74
C TRP A 485 -2.83 21.30 -12.33
N LEU A 486 -2.43 20.08 -11.93
CA LEU A 486 -3.34 19.03 -11.49
C LEU A 486 -3.19 18.66 -10.01
N THR A 487 -2.13 19.12 -9.34
CA THR A 487 -1.83 18.74 -7.94
C THR A 487 -2.95 19.12 -6.96
N TYR A 488 -3.83 20.04 -7.33
CA TYR A 488 -4.99 20.44 -6.53
C TYR A 488 -6.09 19.37 -6.49
N ILE A 489 -6.06 18.38 -7.37
CA ILE A 489 -7.01 17.25 -7.42
C ILE A 489 -6.34 15.95 -7.00
N THR A 490 -5.10 15.70 -7.46
CA THR A 490 -4.45 14.40 -7.23
C THR A 490 -3.54 14.39 -6.00
N SER A 491 -3.01 15.55 -5.59
CA SER A 491 -1.95 15.69 -4.58
C SER A 491 -0.64 14.91 -4.86
N LEU A 492 -0.49 14.35 -6.06
CA LEU A 492 0.64 13.48 -6.42
C LEU A 492 1.91 14.31 -6.62
N GLN A 493 3.02 13.83 -6.04
CA GLN A 493 4.35 14.37 -6.22
C GLN A 493 5.33 13.22 -6.35
N TYR A 494 5.73 12.92 -7.58
CA TYR A 494 6.66 11.82 -7.81
C TYR A 494 8.12 12.24 -7.66
N THR A 495 8.92 11.24 -7.33
CA THR A 495 10.38 11.28 -7.44
C THR A 495 10.81 10.16 -8.39
N ASP A 496 12.06 10.15 -8.82
CA ASP A 496 12.59 9.05 -9.65
C ASP A 496 12.53 7.68 -8.95
N GLN A 497 12.34 7.66 -7.62
CA GLN A 497 12.19 6.44 -6.81
C GLN A 497 10.73 6.01 -6.62
N SER A 498 9.75 6.82 -7.04
CA SER A 498 8.34 6.45 -6.94
C SER A 498 8.05 5.26 -7.85
N ARG A 499 7.37 4.24 -7.34
CA ARG A 499 7.10 2.99 -8.08
C ARG A 499 6.42 3.21 -9.44
N PRO A 500 5.41 4.09 -9.59
CA PRO A 500 4.82 4.41 -10.90
C PRO A 500 5.84 4.94 -11.93
N ILE A 501 6.87 5.65 -11.46
CA ILE A 501 7.97 6.16 -12.30
C ILE A 501 8.93 5.04 -12.71
N ILE A 502 9.28 4.16 -11.77
CA ILE A 502 10.12 2.99 -12.03
C ILE A 502 9.44 2.07 -13.04
N GLU A 503 8.16 1.73 -12.82
CA GLU A 503 7.40 0.83 -13.69
C GLU A 503 7.17 1.42 -15.09
N SER A 504 6.83 2.71 -15.19
CA SER A 504 6.70 3.36 -16.50
C SER A 504 8.03 3.45 -17.25
N ASN A 505 9.16 3.65 -16.56
CA ASN A 505 10.48 3.59 -17.18
C ASN A 505 10.77 2.19 -17.75
N ARG A 506 10.40 1.12 -17.04
CA ARG A 506 10.55 -0.27 -17.52
C ARG A 506 9.75 -0.52 -18.81
N LEU A 507 8.51 -0.05 -18.90
CA LEU A 507 7.72 -0.17 -20.13
C LEU A 507 8.38 0.59 -21.30
N VAL A 508 8.79 1.83 -21.07
CA VAL A 508 9.42 2.66 -22.11
C VAL A 508 10.73 2.03 -22.60
N GLU A 509 11.56 1.51 -21.69
CA GLU A 509 12.79 0.81 -22.06
C GLU A 509 12.51 -0.50 -22.82
N TYR A 510 11.50 -1.27 -22.40
CA TYR A 510 11.06 -2.47 -23.11
C TYR A 510 10.68 -2.17 -24.58
N CYS A 511 9.92 -1.09 -24.80
CA CYS A 511 9.50 -0.64 -26.12
C CYS A 511 10.68 -0.15 -26.97
N ARG A 512 11.58 0.68 -26.41
CA ARG A 512 12.78 1.17 -27.11
C ARG A 512 13.69 0.04 -27.59
N ASN A 513 13.89 -0.97 -26.74
CA ASN A 513 14.69 -2.15 -27.09
C ASN A 513 14.09 -2.99 -28.24
N ARG A 514 12.85 -2.71 -28.64
CA ARG A 514 12.14 -3.35 -29.76
C ARG A 514 11.83 -2.39 -30.90
N ASN A 515 12.45 -1.20 -30.93
CA ASN A 515 12.21 -0.15 -31.92
C ASN A 515 10.75 0.36 -31.98
N ILE A 516 10.02 0.30 -30.86
CA ILE A 516 8.69 0.90 -30.71
C ILE A 516 8.86 2.33 -30.20
N ILE A 517 8.25 3.31 -30.89
CA ILE A 517 8.29 4.72 -30.47
C ILE A 517 7.61 4.83 -29.12
N SER A 518 8.32 5.33 -28.12
CA SER A 518 7.76 5.34 -26.76
C SER A 518 8.29 6.45 -25.87
N GLY A 519 7.43 6.87 -24.95
CA GLY A 519 7.74 7.88 -23.96
C GLY A 519 6.66 8.00 -22.89
N ARG A 520 7.02 8.65 -21.79
CA ARG A 520 6.07 9.09 -20.78
C ARG A 520 5.79 10.57 -21.01
N LEU A 521 4.53 10.91 -21.23
CA LEU A 521 4.11 12.25 -21.62
C LEU A 521 4.10 13.18 -20.41
N LEU A 522 4.52 14.42 -20.62
CA LEU A 522 4.49 15.49 -19.63
C LEU A 522 4.40 16.84 -20.33
N GLY A 523 3.55 17.73 -19.82
CA GLY A 523 3.39 19.06 -20.37
C GLY A 523 2.51 19.07 -21.62
N ARG A 524 3.10 19.40 -22.78
CA ARG A 524 2.43 19.29 -24.08
C ARG A 524 3.26 18.47 -25.07
N GLN A 525 2.58 17.68 -25.88
CA GLN A 525 3.20 16.97 -26.99
C GLN A 525 2.26 16.93 -28.19
N GLU A 526 2.84 16.91 -29.39
CA GLU A 526 2.11 16.85 -30.66
C GLU A 526 2.67 15.72 -31.51
N MET A 527 1.78 14.93 -32.09
CA MET A 527 2.10 13.77 -32.92
C MET A 527 1.29 13.85 -34.21
N PHE A 528 1.87 13.37 -35.30
CA PHE A 528 1.22 13.29 -36.61
C PHE A 528 1.33 11.87 -37.13
N LEU A 529 0.19 11.30 -37.52
CA LEU A 529 0.12 10.03 -38.24
C LEU A 529 -0.21 10.35 -39.70
N GLU A 530 0.72 10.05 -40.60
CA GLU A 530 0.52 10.28 -42.04
C GLU A 530 -0.56 9.35 -42.59
N ALA A 531 -1.22 9.74 -43.68
CA ALA A 531 -2.09 8.83 -44.42
C ALA A 531 -1.20 7.80 -45.15
N GLU A 532 -1.51 6.50 -45.07
CA GLU A 532 -0.77 5.53 -45.89
C GLU A 532 -1.06 5.79 -47.37
N ALA A 533 0.00 6.02 -48.14
CA ALA A 533 -0.11 6.06 -49.59
C ALA A 533 -0.51 4.67 -50.07
N GLY A 534 -1.67 4.57 -50.74
CA GLY A 534 -2.18 3.30 -51.21
C GLY A 534 -1.16 2.48 -52.01
N SER A 535 -1.12 1.17 -51.69
CA SER A 535 -0.77 0.02 -52.53
C SER A 535 0.61 -0.68 -52.35
N LYS A 536 0.50 -2.02 -52.25
CA LYS A 536 1.32 -3.11 -52.84
C LYS A 536 2.39 -3.84 -52.02
N GLU A 537 2.11 -5.13 -51.83
CA GLU A 537 2.90 -6.33 -52.16
C GLU A 537 4.42 -6.35 -51.92
N GLN A 538 4.82 -7.35 -51.11
CA GLN A 538 6.02 -8.20 -51.21
C GLN A 538 7.40 -7.55 -51.28
N GLY A 539 8.26 -7.93 -50.34
CA GLY A 539 9.71 -7.79 -50.51
C GLY A 539 10.53 -8.22 -49.31
N VAL A 540 10.82 -9.51 -49.22
CA VAL A 540 11.91 -10.06 -48.39
C VAL A 540 13.23 -9.39 -48.81
N GLY A 541 13.95 -8.81 -47.85
CA GLY A 541 15.21 -8.13 -48.10
C GLY A 541 16.08 -8.01 -46.85
N SER A 542 16.90 -9.05 -46.65
CA SER A 542 18.04 -9.11 -45.74
C SER A 542 18.97 -7.88 -45.81
N ARG A 543 19.52 -7.44 -44.66
CA ARG A 543 20.92 -6.99 -44.59
C ARG A 543 21.47 -6.94 -43.17
N GLU A 544 22.69 -7.47 -43.08
CA GLU A 544 23.59 -7.59 -41.94
C GLU A 544 24.29 -6.27 -41.57
N GLN A 545 24.86 -6.31 -40.35
CA GLN A 545 26.09 -5.67 -39.86
C GLN A 545 26.08 -4.20 -39.44
N GLY A 546 26.57 -3.99 -38.22
CA GLY A 546 27.02 -2.70 -37.70
C GLY A 546 27.13 -2.67 -36.18
N ALA A 547 28.02 -3.49 -35.59
CA ALA A 547 28.42 -3.38 -34.19
C ALA A 547 29.72 -2.57 -34.11
N GLU A 548 29.68 -1.45 -33.40
CA GLU A 548 30.77 -0.62 -32.84
C GLU A 548 30.11 0.71 -32.42
N GLY A 549 30.24 1.33 -31.26
CA GLY A 549 30.89 1.07 -29.99
C GLY A 549 30.55 2.31 -29.15
N ALA A 550 30.09 2.14 -27.91
CA ALA A 550 29.80 3.26 -27.01
C ALA A 550 30.36 2.95 -25.62
N GLU A 551 31.63 3.32 -25.42
CA GLU A 551 32.15 3.64 -24.10
C GLU A 551 31.66 5.04 -23.71
N GLY A 552 31.16 5.20 -22.49
CA GLY A 552 30.98 6.53 -21.90
C GLY A 552 29.78 6.75 -20.99
N ASP A 553 29.36 5.77 -20.17
CA ASP A 553 28.43 6.02 -19.07
C ASP A 553 29.22 6.34 -17.78
N GLN A 554 29.26 7.62 -17.41
CA GLN A 554 29.53 8.06 -16.05
C GLN A 554 28.34 8.88 -15.56
N VAL A 555 27.35 8.18 -15.01
CA VAL A 555 26.30 8.77 -14.20
C VAL A 555 26.89 9.20 -12.86
N ASN A 556 26.89 10.51 -12.64
CA ASN A 556 27.09 11.15 -11.33
C ASN A 556 26.08 10.59 -10.31
N ARG A 557 26.49 9.60 -9.53
CA ARG A 557 25.87 9.34 -8.22
C ARG A 557 26.23 10.51 -7.31
N LYS A 558 25.23 11.18 -6.72
CA LYS A 558 25.48 11.99 -5.53
C LYS A 558 25.97 11.06 -4.43
N GLU A 559 27.24 11.22 -4.06
CA GLU A 559 27.85 10.51 -2.95
C GLU A 559 27.12 10.81 -1.64
N GLY A 560 26.76 9.76 -0.89
CA GLY A 560 26.50 9.87 0.56
C GLY A 560 25.13 9.43 1.09
N GLU A 561 24.14 9.08 0.27
CA GLU A 561 22.80 8.76 0.77
C GLU A 561 22.67 7.27 1.20
N LYS A 562 22.45 7.03 2.49
CA LYS A 562 22.36 5.67 3.08
C LYS A 562 21.07 4.96 2.64
N SER A 563 21.13 3.67 2.29
CA SER A 563 19.95 2.85 1.99
C SER A 563 19.00 2.73 3.20
N MET A 564 17.73 2.33 3.01
CA MET A 564 16.74 2.24 4.11
C MET A 564 17.22 1.28 5.21
N ASN A 565 17.81 0.15 4.83
CA ASN A 565 18.35 -0.81 5.78
C ASN A 565 19.57 -0.23 6.54
N GLU A 566 20.42 0.56 5.89
CA GLU A 566 21.55 1.24 6.54
C GLU A 566 21.09 2.35 7.49
N PHE A 567 20.04 3.08 7.12
CA PHE A 567 19.45 4.11 7.96
C PHE A 567 18.72 3.53 9.17
N LEU A 568 17.93 2.46 9.01
CA LEU A 568 17.31 1.77 10.14
C LEU A 568 18.35 1.11 11.05
N ALA A 569 19.43 0.56 10.50
CA ALA A 569 20.54 0.01 11.28
C ALA A 569 21.33 1.09 12.04
N GLU A 570 21.44 2.29 11.48
CA GLU A 570 22.01 3.47 12.16
C GLU A 570 21.13 3.94 13.32
N LEU A 571 19.81 4.03 13.09
CA LEU A 571 18.86 4.38 14.14
C LEU A 571 18.87 3.35 15.28
N GLU A 572 18.92 2.06 14.95
CA GLU A 572 19.04 0.97 15.92
C GLU A 572 20.36 1.05 16.71
N ARG A 573 21.47 1.43 16.07
CA ARG A 573 22.77 1.67 16.74
C ARG A 573 22.76 2.86 17.70
N LEU A 574 21.93 3.85 17.43
CA LEU A 574 21.73 5.02 18.28
C LEU A 574 20.65 4.79 19.34
N ASP A 575 20.16 3.55 19.49
CA ASP A 575 19.04 3.15 20.34
C ASP A 575 17.75 3.96 20.09
N ILE A 576 17.59 4.41 18.83
CA ILE A 576 16.41 5.10 18.34
C ILE A 576 15.42 4.05 17.84
N LYS A 577 14.39 3.78 18.65
CA LYS A 577 13.35 2.80 18.35
C LYS A 577 12.19 3.45 17.64
N LEU A 578 11.90 2.96 16.44
CA LEU A 578 10.75 3.38 15.66
C LEU A 578 9.64 2.34 15.77
N ARG A 579 8.42 2.77 16.06
CA ARG A 579 7.24 1.91 16.06
C ARG A 579 6.06 2.60 15.41
N LEU A 580 5.15 1.81 14.89
CA LEU A 580 3.86 2.30 14.41
C LEU A 580 2.81 2.20 15.51
N GLU A 581 2.20 3.33 15.84
CA GLU A 581 0.94 3.41 16.57
C GLU A 581 -0.16 3.79 15.57
N GLY A 582 -0.81 2.78 14.99
CA GLY A 582 -1.68 3.00 13.83
C GLY A 582 -0.86 3.50 12.64
N ASP A 583 -1.11 4.73 12.19
CA ASP A 583 -0.41 5.35 11.05
C ASP A 583 0.66 6.36 11.50
N ARG A 584 0.84 6.50 12.82
CA ARG A 584 1.80 7.43 13.40
C ARG A 584 3.10 6.72 13.72
N LEU A 585 4.17 7.14 13.04
CA LEU A 585 5.53 6.75 13.37
C LEU A 585 5.93 7.41 14.69
N ARG A 586 6.06 6.59 15.74
CA ARG A 586 6.62 6.98 17.04
C ARG A 586 8.10 6.69 17.05
N CYS A 587 8.87 7.65 17.54
CA CYS A 587 10.30 7.57 17.70
C CYS A 587 10.62 7.71 19.20
N ASN A 588 11.17 6.67 19.81
CA ASN A 588 11.71 6.68 21.16
C ASN A 588 13.24 6.70 21.05
N ALA A 589 13.91 7.64 21.72
CA ALA A 589 15.36 7.83 21.62
C ALA A 589 15.93 8.32 22.97
N PRO A 590 17.17 7.93 23.34
CA PRO A 590 17.82 8.44 24.54
C PRO A 590 18.03 9.97 24.49
N LYS A 591 18.09 10.58 25.68
CA LYS A 591 18.14 12.04 25.84
C LYS A 591 19.40 12.62 25.14
N GLY A 592 19.19 13.48 24.14
CA GLY A 592 20.28 14.14 23.39
C GLY A 592 20.70 13.46 22.07
N VAL A 593 20.15 12.28 21.75
CA VAL A 593 20.57 11.50 20.56
C VAL A 593 19.84 11.91 19.27
N LEU A 594 18.62 12.47 19.38
CA LEU A 594 17.86 13.01 18.25
C LEU A 594 18.41 14.37 17.79
N THR A 595 19.52 14.34 17.04
CA THR A 595 20.10 15.53 16.40
C THR A 595 19.14 16.09 15.32
N PRO A 596 19.28 17.37 14.91
CA PRO A 596 18.49 17.94 13.83
C PRO A 596 18.54 17.13 12.52
N ALA A 597 19.72 16.62 12.16
CA ALA A 597 19.92 15.79 10.96
C ALA A 597 19.17 14.45 11.04
N ILE A 598 19.15 13.78 12.20
CA ILE A 598 18.39 12.53 12.39
C ILE A 598 16.89 12.79 12.37
N LYS A 599 16.43 13.89 12.99
CA LYS A 599 15.01 14.28 12.93
C LYS A 599 14.56 14.56 11.49
N GLU A 600 15.40 15.25 10.72
CA GLU A 600 15.15 15.54 9.31
C GLU A 600 15.12 14.27 8.47
N ALA A 601 16.08 13.35 8.65
CA ALA A 601 16.11 12.06 7.96
C ALA A 601 14.92 11.14 8.34
N LEU A 602 14.50 11.15 9.61
CA LEU A 602 13.30 10.43 10.07
C LEU A 602 12.02 11.02 9.47
N GLN A 603 11.98 12.34 9.22
CA GLN A 603 10.84 13.02 8.60
C GLN A 603 10.78 12.83 7.08
N THR A 604 11.91 12.98 6.37
CA THR A 604 11.98 12.79 4.91
C THR A 604 11.73 11.35 4.50
N ARG A 605 12.17 10.38 5.30
CA ARG A 605 12.00 8.95 5.03
C ARG A 605 10.82 8.32 5.75
N LYS A 606 9.99 9.13 6.43
CA LYS A 606 8.87 8.69 7.27
C LYS A 606 7.94 7.73 6.53
N SER A 607 7.59 8.04 5.28
CA SER A 607 6.68 7.23 4.47
C SER A 607 7.25 5.85 4.15
N GLU A 608 8.54 5.80 3.78
CA GLU A 608 9.25 4.54 3.55
C GLU A 608 9.39 3.73 4.86
N ILE A 609 9.66 4.38 5.99
CA ILE A 609 9.72 3.72 7.31
C ILE A 609 8.35 3.17 7.70
N ILE A 610 7.26 3.90 7.43
CA ILE A 610 5.89 3.45 7.71
C ILE A 610 5.52 2.26 6.82
N ALA A 611 5.80 2.32 5.52
CA ALA A 611 5.61 1.19 4.61
C ALA A 611 6.45 -0.02 5.05
N PHE A 612 7.69 0.23 5.48
CA PHE A 612 8.56 -0.77 6.10
C PHE A 612 8.07 -1.19 7.50
N LEU A 613 7.11 -0.51 8.14
CA LEU A 613 6.60 -0.88 9.47
C LEU A 613 5.15 -1.42 9.46
N THR A 614 4.42 -1.41 8.33
CA THR A 614 3.06 -2.00 8.16
C THR A 614 3.00 -3.50 7.73
N PRO A 615 2.23 -4.38 8.44
CA PRO A 615 2.05 -5.78 8.06
C PRO A 615 1.12 -6.05 6.85
N PRO A 616 1.51 -6.72 5.73
CA PRO A 616 0.55 -7.14 4.70
C PRO A 616 -0.34 -8.31 5.10
N LYS A 617 -1.38 -8.43 4.29
CA LYS A 617 -2.65 -8.98 4.70
C LYS A 617 -3.34 -9.60 3.47
N THR A 618 -2.65 -10.53 2.85
CA THR A 618 -3.21 -11.61 2.03
C THR A 618 -2.43 -12.85 2.43
N GLN A 619 -3.11 -13.97 2.69
CA GLN A 619 -2.41 -15.24 2.80
C GLN A 619 -2.04 -15.58 1.36
N ALA A 620 -0.93 -14.99 0.91
CA ALA A 620 -0.28 -15.36 -0.33
C ALA A 620 -0.22 -16.89 -0.38
N ASN A 621 -0.35 -17.48 -1.55
CA ASN A 621 -0.08 -18.90 -1.70
C ASN A 621 1.41 -19.13 -1.33
N LEU A 622 1.70 -19.36 -0.03
CA LEU A 622 3.07 -19.48 0.48
C LEU A 622 3.76 -20.73 -0.09
N ASN A 623 3.01 -21.67 -0.68
CA ASN A 623 3.61 -22.73 -1.47
C ASN A 623 4.28 -22.20 -2.74
N ALA A 624 3.70 -21.19 -3.39
CA ALA A 624 4.32 -20.53 -4.56
C ALA A 624 5.58 -19.74 -4.19
N GLU A 625 5.74 -19.39 -2.91
CA GLU A 625 6.92 -18.74 -2.35
C GLU A 625 8.04 -19.74 -1.99
N ALA A 626 7.72 -21.03 -1.85
CA ALA A 626 8.68 -22.09 -1.56
C ALA A 626 9.38 -22.60 -2.83
N VAL A 627 9.84 -21.67 -3.67
CA VAL A 627 10.59 -21.96 -4.91
C VAL A 627 12.01 -21.44 -4.74
N ILE A 628 12.98 -22.34 -4.90
CA ILE A 628 14.41 -22.00 -4.87
C ILE A 628 15.01 -22.10 -6.27
N ASP A 629 15.90 -21.16 -6.59
CA ASP A 629 16.71 -21.13 -7.81
C ASP A 629 17.22 -22.53 -8.18
N SER A 630 16.87 -22.98 -9.39
CA SER A 630 17.20 -24.31 -9.90
C SER A 630 18.71 -24.57 -10.00
N THR A 631 19.54 -23.51 -10.04
CA THR A 631 21.00 -23.60 -10.07
C THR A 631 21.62 -23.89 -8.71
N ILE A 632 20.87 -23.77 -7.61
CA ILE A 632 21.32 -24.12 -6.26
C ILE A 632 21.25 -25.65 -6.11
N VAL A 633 22.34 -26.30 -6.51
CA VAL A 633 22.56 -27.75 -6.43
C VAL A 633 24.00 -28.00 -5.96
N PRO A 634 24.26 -29.04 -5.14
CA PRO A 634 25.62 -29.39 -4.74
C PRO A 634 26.52 -29.67 -5.95
N GLN A 635 27.57 -28.85 -6.15
CA GLN A 635 28.46 -28.97 -7.33
C GLN A 635 29.51 -30.08 -7.21
N THR A 636 29.77 -30.59 -6.00
CA THR A 636 30.82 -31.57 -5.70
C THR A 636 30.33 -32.66 -4.75
N PRO A 637 30.92 -33.88 -4.78
CA PRO A 637 30.58 -34.93 -3.82
C PRO A 637 30.82 -34.47 -2.38
N ILE A 638 29.84 -34.67 -1.50
CA ILE A 638 29.92 -34.17 -0.13
C ILE A 638 30.86 -35.04 0.70
N LYS A 639 31.80 -34.39 1.39
CA LYS A 639 32.62 -34.99 2.44
C LYS A 639 32.05 -34.61 3.80
N ILE A 640 31.51 -35.58 4.53
CA ILE A 640 31.05 -35.38 5.91
C ILE A 640 32.28 -35.22 6.81
N VAL A 641 32.39 -34.07 7.48
CA VAL A 641 33.51 -33.75 8.39
C VAL A 641 32.99 -33.75 9.82
N THR A 642 33.48 -34.66 10.67
CA THR A 642 33.07 -34.76 12.08
C THR A 642 33.82 -33.83 13.02
N LYS A 643 34.95 -33.28 12.56
CA LYS A 643 35.78 -32.31 13.27
C LYS A 643 36.15 -31.17 12.31
N PRO A 644 35.20 -30.28 12.02
CA PRO A 644 35.43 -29.20 11.05
C PRO A 644 36.53 -28.26 11.56
N ALA A 645 37.44 -27.86 10.66
CA ALA A 645 38.43 -26.83 10.92
C ALA A 645 37.83 -25.43 10.84
N THR A 646 36.77 -25.26 10.05
CA THR A 646 36.10 -23.97 9.83
C THR A 646 34.59 -24.12 9.83
N ILE A 647 33.92 -23.20 10.52
CA ILE A 647 32.46 -23.16 10.66
C ILE A 647 31.98 -21.79 10.20
N PHE A 648 30.94 -21.75 9.37
CA PHE A 648 30.22 -20.51 9.09
C PHE A 648 28.96 -20.44 9.95
N LEU A 649 28.84 -19.41 10.78
CA LEU A 649 27.73 -19.21 11.72
C LEU A 649 26.99 -17.91 11.41
N THR A 650 25.67 -18.00 11.20
CA THR A 650 24.82 -16.81 11.11
C THR A 650 24.09 -16.56 12.43
N GLY A 651 23.84 -15.29 12.75
CA GLY A 651 23.09 -14.92 13.95
C GLY A 651 23.86 -15.05 15.26
N ALA A 652 25.19 -15.05 15.21
CA ALA A 652 26.08 -15.20 16.38
C ALA A 652 25.90 -14.12 17.46
N THR A 653 25.28 -12.99 17.12
CA THR A 653 24.97 -11.89 18.04
C THR A 653 23.55 -11.94 18.61
N GLY A 654 22.74 -12.96 18.26
CA GLY A 654 21.41 -13.18 18.83
C GLY A 654 21.47 -13.94 20.15
N PHE A 655 20.33 -14.08 20.84
CA PHE A 655 20.25 -14.75 22.15
C PHE A 655 20.74 -16.20 22.10
N LEU A 656 20.06 -17.08 21.35
CA LEU A 656 20.52 -18.46 21.12
C LEU A 656 21.89 -18.49 20.41
N GLY A 657 22.12 -17.55 19.49
CA GLY A 657 23.34 -17.52 18.69
C GLY A 657 24.61 -17.24 19.51
N THR A 658 24.50 -16.48 20.60
CA THR A 658 25.62 -16.22 21.52
C THR A 658 25.97 -17.47 22.31
N SER A 659 24.97 -18.20 22.78
CA SER A 659 25.14 -19.50 23.46
C SER A 659 25.71 -20.55 22.49
N LEU A 660 25.20 -20.59 21.26
CA LEU A 660 25.71 -21.49 20.22
C LEU A 660 27.15 -21.17 19.82
N LEU A 661 27.51 -19.89 19.72
CA LEU A 661 28.91 -19.46 19.53
C LEU A 661 29.80 -19.92 20.68
N TYR A 662 29.36 -19.73 21.93
CA TYR A 662 30.09 -20.17 23.11
C TYR A 662 30.34 -21.69 23.10
N ASP A 663 29.28 -22.48 22.89
CA ASP A 663 29.40 -23.94 22.90
C ASP A 663 30.25 -24.46 21.74
N LEU A 664 30.11 -23.89 20.54
CA LEU A 664 30.97 -24.25 19.41
C LEU A 664 32.45 -23.91 19.67
N LEU A 665 32.73 -22.80 20.34
CA LEU A 665 34.09 -22.44 20.76
C LEU A 665 34.64 -23.39 21.82
N LYS A 666 33.83 -23.82 22.79
CA LYS A 666 34.24 -24.76 23.83
C LYS A 666 34.44 -26.19 23.30
N GLU A 667 33.59 -26.62 22.37
CA GLU A 667 33.49 -28.03 21.98
C GLU A 667 34.24 -28.43 20.72
N THR A 668 34.67 -27.42 19.96
CA THR A 668 35.43 -27.61 18.74
C THR A 668 36.75 -26.87 18.85
N SER A 669 37.69 -27.21 17.95
CA SER A 669 38.89 -26.41 17.69
C SER A 669 38.73 -25.52 16.45
N ALA A 670 37.52 -25.41 15.90
CA ALA A 670 37.27 -24.75 14.62
C ALA A 670 37.46 -23.24 14.71
N THR A 671 37.85 -22.62 13.60
CA THR A 671 37.70 -21.19 13.36
C THR A 671 36.26 -20.90 12.94
N LEU A 672 35.62 -19.93 13.58
CA LEU A 672 34.24 -19.54 13.32
C LEU A 672 34.18 -18.24 12.52
N TYR A 673 33.70 -18.34 11.29
CA TYR A 673 33.32 -17.24 10.45
C TYR A 673 31.89 -16.80 10.81
N CYS A 674 31.77 -15.68 11.50
CA CYS A 674 30.50 -15.20 12.01
C CYS A 674 29.97 -14.07 11.13
N LEU A 675 28.83 -14.27 10.47
CA LEU A 675 28.16 -13.19 9.74
C LEU A 675 27.58 -12.18 10.73
N VAL A 676 28.06 -10.94 10.69
CA VAL A 676 27.71 -9.87 11.64
C VAL A 676 27.44 -8.55 10.91
N ARG A 677 26.37 -7.86 11.31
CA ARG A 677 26.11 -6.49 10.87
C ARG A 677 26.93 -5.49 11.72
N ALA A 678 27.96 -4.91 11.13
CA ALA A 678 28.78 -3.84 11.73
C ALA A 678 29.43 -2.97 10.64
N GLU A 679 29.87 -1.76 11.00
CA GLU A 679 30.60 -0.85 10.09
C GLU A 679 32.02 -1.33 9.77
N THR A 680 32.67 -1.96 10.75
CA THR A 680 34.05 -2.42 10.63
C THR A 680 34.21 -3.81 11.23
N VAL A 681 35.24 -4.53 10.79
CA VAL A 681 35.59 -5.87 11.27
C VAL A 681 35.85 -5.84 12.77
N GLU A 682 36.49 -4.79 13.27
CA GLU A 682 36.78 -4.57 14.69
C GLU A 682 35.50 -4.41 15.50
N ALA A 683 34.55 -3.60 15.04
CA ALA A 683 33.25 -3.44 15.69
C ALA A 683 32.44 -4.74 15.65
N GLY A 684 32.51 -5.49 14.54
CA GLY A 684 31.92 -6.83 14.44
C GLY A 684 32.53 -7.78 15.47
N LYS A 685 33.86 -7.76 15.63
CA LYS A 685 34.58 -8.55 16.62
C LYS A 685 34.17 -8.17 18.03
N GLU A 686 34.10 -6.88 18.33
CA GLU A 686 33.71 -6.37 19.64
C GLU A 686 32.30 -6.82 20.03
N LYS A 687 31.32 -6.77 19.10
CA LYS A 687 29.97 -7.29 19.35
C LYS A 687 29.96 -8.76 19.75
N LEU A 688 30.72 -9.61 19.04
CA LEU A 688 30.84 -11.03 19.37
C LEU A 688 31.50 -11.24 20.74
N CYS A 689 32.59 -10.50 21.01
CA CYS A 689 33.30 -10.58 22.27
C CYS A 689 32.41 -10.13 23.44
N HIS A 690 31.70 -9.02 23.27
CA HIS A 690 30.83 -8.45 24.29
C HIS A 690 29.71 -9.42 24.70
N GLY A 691 29.04 -10.04 23.71
CA GLY A 691 27.99 -11.03 23.99
C GLY A 691 28.51 -12.22 24.83
N LEU A 692 29.70 -12.74 24.52
CA LEU A 692 30.30 -13.81 25.31
C LEU A 692 30.71 -13.34 26.72
N LYS A 693 31.37 -12.17 26.81
CA LYS A 693 31.81 -11.58 28.08
C LYS A 693 30.67 -11.37 29.06
N LEU A 694 29.57 -10.79 28.58
CA LEU A 694 28.41 -10.46 29.37
C LEU A 694 27.70 -11.71 29.91
N ASN A 695 27.67 -12.78 29.12
CA ASN A 695 26.79 -13.92 29.36
C ASN A 695 27.50 -15.15 29.96
N TYR A 696 28.79 -15.33 29.67
CA TYR A 696 29.54 -16.56 29.95
C TYR A 696 30.95 -16.33 30.49
N GLY A 697 31.36 -15.06 30.66
CA GLY A 697 32.73 -14.68 30.94
C GLY A 697 33.63 -14.70 29.70
N TRP A 698 34.93 -14.38 29.89
CA TRP A 698 35.89 -14.27 28.79
C TRP A 698 37.01 -15.30 28.89
N ASP A 699 37.31 -15.92 27.75
CA ASP A 699 38.48 -16.76 27.56
C ASP A 699 39.27 -16.19 26.38
N ASP A 700 40.48 -15.70 26.63
CA ASP A 700 41.32 -15.08 25.59
C ASP A 700 41.63 -16.05 24.43
N ALA A 701 41.52 -17.37 24.66
CA ALA A 701 41.67 -18.38 23.62
C ALA A 701 40.55 -18.33 22.56
N PHE A 702 39.42 -17.67 22.83
CA PHE A 702 38.31 -17.53 21.88
C PHE A 702 38.57 -16.47 20.82
N ALA A 703 39.27 -15.39 21.17
CA ALA A 703 39.41 -14.21 20.31
C ALA A 703 40.06 -14.47 18.94
N PRO A 704 41.09 -15.35 18.82
CA PRO A 704 41.70 -15.65 17.52
C PRO A 704 40.81 -16.51 16.62
N ARG A 705 39.88 -17.28 17.21
CA ARG A 705 39.02 -18.22 16.50
C ARG A 705 37.73 -17.59 15.98
N MET A 706 37.37 -16.40 16.45
CA MET A 706 36.20 -15.67 15.98
C MET A 706 36.58 -14.67 14.89
N ILE A 707 36.19 -14.99 13.65
CA ILE A 707 36.43 -14.16 12.47
C ILE A 707 35.11 -13.50 12.06
N PRO A 708 34.91 -12.20 12.32
CA PRO A 708 33.70 -11.52 11.90
C PRO A 708 33.71 -11.28 10.39
N LEU A 709 32.60 -11.59 9.74
CA LEU A 709 32.31 -11.30 8.35
C LEU A 709 31.21 -10.25 8.29
N LEU A 710 31.54 -9.08 7.74
CA LEU A 710 30.57 -8.00 7.59
C LEU A 710 29.58 -8.34 6.49
N GLY A 711 28.34 -8.60 6.87
CA GLY A 711 27.28 -8.94 5.92
C GLY A 711 25.90 -8.92 6.54
N ASP A 712 24.90 -9.12 5.70
CA ASP A 712 23.49 -9.00 6.03
C ASP A 712 22.68 -10.09 5.31
N LEU A 713 21.95 -10.89 6.09
CA LEU A 713 21.08 -11.96 5.58
C LEU A 713 20.00 -11.43 4.62
N SER A 714 19.63 -10.16 4.70
CA SER A 714 18.61 -9.56 3.83
C SER A 714 19.12 -9.16 2.45
N LYS A 715 20.44 -9.24 2.19
CA LYS A 715 21.08 -8.84 0.94
C LYS A 715 21.48 -10.08 0.10
N PRO A 716 21.50 -9.98 -1.25
CA PRO A 716 22.09 -11.01 -2.11
C PRO A 716 23.51 -11.37 -1.66
N LEU A 717 23.92 -12.64 -1.83
CA LEU A 717 25.22 -13.14 -1.39
C LEU A 717 25.53 -12.85 0.08
N LEU A 718 24.50 -12.77 0.93
CA LEU A 718 24.60 -12.45 2.36
C LEU A 718 25.23 -11.07 2.63
N GLY A 719 25.17 -10.16 1.65
CA GLY A 719 25.80 -8.84 1.70
C GLY A 719 27.32 -8.86 1.66
N LEU A 720 27.93 -10.00 1.36
CA LEU A 720 29.38 -10.15 1.16
C LEU A 720 29.76 -9.70 -0.25
N SER A 721 31.03 -9.31 -0.44
CA SER A 721 31.54 -9.16 -1.81
C SER A 721 31.56 -10.53 -2.51
N PRO A 722 31.46 -10.59 -3.86
CA PRO A 722 31.59 -11.85 -4.59
C PRO A 722 32.86 -12.63 -4.24
N GLU A 723 33.98 -11.94 -4.01
CA GLU A 723 35.26 -12.54 -3.64
C GLU A 723 35.23 -13.15 -2.24
N GLN A 724 34.64 -12.43 -1.27
CA GLN A 724 34.46 -12.92 0.09
C GLN A 724 33.49 -14.10 0.13
N PHE A 725 32.37 -14.03 -0.62
CA PHE A 725 31.42 -15.13 -0.73
C PHE A 725 32.10 -16.38 -1.29
N GLN A 726 32.87 -16.24 -2.38
CA GLN A 726 33.66 -17.33 -2.98
C GLN A 726 34.79 -17.84 -2.07
N GLN A 727 35.39 -16.96 -1.27
CA GLN A 727 36.36 -17.38 -0.25
C GLN A 727 35.68 -18.28 0.79
N ILE A 728 34.57 -17.85 1.37
CA ILE A 728 33.86 -18.63 2.39
C ILE A 728 33.26 -19.90 1.80
N ALA A 729 32.80 -19.87 0.56
CA ALA A 729 32.32 -21.06 -0.16
C ALA A 729 33.41 -22.14 -0.26
N ARG A 730 34.68 -21.75 -0.40
CA ARG A 730 35.83 -22.67 -0.45
C ARG A 730 36.29 -23.09 0.94
N GLU A 731 36.33 -22.15 1.88
CA GLU A 731 36.97 -22.35 3.19
C GLU A 731 36.07 -23.04 4.21
N SER A 732 34.76 -22.74 4.24
CA SER A 732 33.86 -23.27 5.28
C SER A 732 33.56 -24.76 5.09
N GLU A 733 33.61 -25.54 6.17
CA GLU A 733 33.36 -26.99 6.11
C GLU A 733 31.94 -27.39 6.51
N VAL A 734 31.31 -26.57 7.33
CA VAL A 734 29.94 -26.76 7.82
C VAL A 734 29.31 -25.39 8.09
N ILE A 735 28.00 -25.29 7.89
CA ILE A 735 27.21 -24.09 8.15
C ILE A 735 26.26 -24.33 9.31
N TYR A 736 26.21 -23.40 10.27
CA TYR A 736 25.14 -23.28 11.26
C TYR A 736 24.31 -22.05 10.92
N HIS A 737 23.12 -22.29 10.36
CA HIS A 737 22.21 -21.22 9.99
C HIS A 737 21.20 -20.95 11.12
N ASN A 738 21.63 -20.12 12.07
CA ASN A 738 20.83 -19.70 13.23
C ASN A 738 20.18 -18.30 13.07
N GLY A 739 20.82 -17.43 12.29
CA GLY A 739 20.34 -16.06 12.09
C GLY A 739 18.97 -16.00 11.40
N ALA A 740 18.05 -15.30 12.05
CA ALA A 740 16.73 -14.95 11.54
C ALA A 740 16.28 -13.64 12.19
N TRP A 741 15.36 -12.92 11.55
CA TRP A 741 14.61 -11.86 12.19
C TRP A 741 13.39 -12.48 12.90
N VAL A 742 13.44 -12.55 14.22
CA VAL A 742 12.36 -13.09 15.06
C VAL A 742 11.45 -11.94 15.49
N ASN A 743 10.30 -11.80 14.83
CA ASN A 743 9.29 -10.81 15.21
C ASN A 743 7.88 -11.39 15.02
N HIS A 744 7.22 -11.72 16.13
CA HIS A 744 5.89 -12.33 16.15
C HIS A 744 4.75 -11.39 15.73
N THR A 745 5.00 -10.08 15.69
CA THR A 745 4.02 -9.07 15.25
C THR A 745 4.23 -8.62 13.79
N ALA A 746 5.39 -8.97 13.21
CA ALA A 746 5.71 -8.63 11.83
C ALA A 746 4.99 -9.59 10.85
N PRO A 747 4.60 -9.08 9.68
CA PRO A 747 4.08 -9.89 8.58
C PRO A 747 5.15 -10.78 7.95
N TYR A 748 4.74 -11.76 7.14
CA TYR A 748 5.64 -12.56 6.30
C TYR A 748 6.53 -11.69 5.40
N SER A 749 5.99 -10.69 4.70
CA SER A 749 6.73 -9.91 3.69
C SER A 749 7.99 -9.23 4.23
N ARG A 750 7.95 -8.77 5.49
CA ARG A 750 9.07 -8.10 6.16
C ARG A 750 10.14 -9.05 6.62
N LEU A 751 9.73 -10.26 6.95
CA LEU A 751 10.60 -11.33 7.35
C LEU A 751 11.16 -12.09 6.14
N LYS A 752 10.52 -12.01 4.97
CA LYS A 752 10.90 -12.71 3.73
C LYS A 752 12.36 -12.45 3.34
N SER A 753 12.80 -11.19 3.29
CA SER A 753 14.18 -10.86 2.87
C SER A 753 15.22 -11.54 3.76
N THR A 754 15.03 -11.50 5.08
CA THR A 754 16.00 -12.04 6.04
C THR A 754 15.86 -13.55 6.23
N ASN A 755 14.63 -14.05 6.42
CA ASN A 755 14.36 -15.42 6.82
C ASN A 755 14.24 -16.37 5.63
N VAL A 756 13.70 -15.91 4.49
CA VAL A 756 13.49 -16.75 3.29
C VAL A 756 14.63 -16.57 2.30
N LEU A 757 14.84 -15.35 1.80
CA LEU A 757 15.91 -15.08 0.83
C LEU A 757 17.29 -15.24 1.48
N GLY A 758 17.46 -14.83 2.75
CA GLY A 758 18.68 -15.12 3.49
C GLY A 758 18.98 -16.62 3.62
N THR A 759 17.96 -17.46 3.86
CA THR A 759 18.12 -18.92 3.85
C THR A 759 18.53 -19.41 2.46
N GLN A 760 17.92 -18.89 1.39
CA GLN A 760 18.30 -19.23 0.02
C GLN A 760 19.77 -18.91 -0.27
N GLU A 761 20.26 -17.75 0.15
CA GLU A 761 21.66 -17.36 -0.07
C GLU A 761 22.64 -18.19 0.80
N VAL A 762 22.22 -18.65 1.98
CA VAL A 762 22.99 -19.64 2.76
C VAL A 762 23.03 -20.99 2.06
N LEU A 763 21.92 -21.45 1.48
CA LEU A 763 21.87 -22.69 0.69
C LEU A 763 22.71 -22.57 -0.59
N ARG A 764 22.75 -21.38 -1.20
CA ARG A 764 23.65 -21.06 -2.32
C ARG A 764 25.11 -21.21 -1.88
N LEU A 765 25.50 -20.60 -0.75
CA LEU A 765 26.85 -20.74 -0.18
C LEU A 765 27.19 -22.20 0.15
N ALA A 766 26.20 -22.97 0.60
CA ALA A 766 26.36 -24.38 0.93
C ALA A 766 26.61 -25.25 -0.31
N CYS A 767 26.00 -24.90 -1.44
CA CYS A 767 26.14 -25.61 -2.71
C CYS A 767 27.36 -25.17 -3.54
N GLU A 768 27.80 -23.93 -3.36
CA GLU A 768 28.88 -23.31 -4.12
C GLU A 768 30.26 -23.87 -3.75
N GLY A 769 31.07 -24.16 -4.78
CA GLY A 769 32.41 -24.71 -4.62
C GLY A 769 32.37 -26.11 -3.99
N ARG A 770 32.77 -26.22 -2.72
CA ARG A 770 32.65 -27.46 -1.97
C ARG A 770 31.30 -27.54 -1.27
N ALA A 771 30.53 -28.57 -1.59
CA ALA A 771 29.28 -28.84 -0.90
C ALA A 771 29.53 -29.11 0.60
N LYS A 772 28.79 -28.42 1.46
CA LYS A 772 29.00 -28.40 2.91
C LYS A 772 27.69 -28.63 3.68
N PRO A 773 27.68 -29.49 4.73
CA PRO A 773 26.46 -29.74 5.49
C PRO A 773 25.90 -28.47 6.14
N VAL A 774 24.57 -28.42 6.24
CA VAL A 774 23.84 -27.29 6.86
C VAL A 774 23.09 -27.75 8.09
N HIS A 775 23.44 -27.19 9.24
CA HIS A 775 22.66 -27.26 10.46
C HIS A 775 21.70 -26.08 10.49
N PHE A 776 20.44 -26.32 10.11
CA PHE A 776 19.41 -25.30 10.00
C PHE A 776 18.59 -25.22 11.29
N ILE A 777 18.62 -24.05 11.94
CA ILE A 777 17.83 -23.80 13.14
C ILE A 777 16.44 -23.32 12.68
N SER A 778 15.44 -24.16 12.92
CA SER A 778 14.03 -23.90 12.67
C SER A 778 13.25 -23.75 13.98
N THR A 779 11.94 -23.88 13.95
CA THR A 779 11.06 -23.76 15.12
C THR A 779 9.88 -24.72 15.01
N VAL A 780 9.34 -25.19 16.13
CA VAL A 780 8.10 -25.98 16.13
C VAL A 780 6.88 -25.16 15.66
N SER A 781 6.96 -23.82 15.66
CA SER A 781 5.90 -22.95 15.13
C SER A 781 5.66 -23.09 13.62
N VAL A 782 6.47 -23.87 12.89
CA VAL A 782 6.19 -24.19 11.48
C VAL A 782 4.95 -25.07 11.30
N PHE A 783 4.45 -25.71 12.36
CA PHE A 783 3.23 -26.51 12.31
C PHE A 783 1.99 -25.71 12.68
N ASN A 784 0.88 -25.97 11.97
CA ASN A 784 -0.39 -25.28 12.18
C ASN A 784 -1.18 -25.92 13.34
N PRO A 785 -1.57 -25.14 14.37
CA PRO A 785 -2.34 -25.66 15.50
C PRO A 785 -3.85 -25.89 15.23
N ASN A 786 -4.39 -25.47 14.08
CA ASN A 786 -5.84 -25.47 13.79
C ASN A 786 -6.41 -26.80 13.26
N ASP A 787 -5.64 -27.88 13.15
CA ASP A 787 -6.22 -29.20 12.85
C ASP A 787 -6.93 -29.76 14.11
N LEU A 788 -8.16 -29.29 14.30
CA LEU A 788 -9.05 -29.66 15.41
C LEU A 788 -9.56 -31.12 15.31
N SER A 789 -9.19 -31.88 14.28
CA SER A 789 -9.76 -33.19 14.00
C SER A 789 -8.94 -34.39 14.51
N GLN A 790 -7.66 -34.22 14.86
CA GLN A 790 -6.83 -35.34 15.31
C GLN A 790 -5.98 -35.02 16.54
N LYS A 791 -6.03 -35.91 17.54
CA LYS A 791 -5.01 -36.04 18.60
C LYS A 791 -3.68 -36.54 18.00
N ARG A 792 -3.16 -35.86 16.98
CA ARG A 792 -1.97 -36.27 16.23
C ARG A 792 -0.71 -35.87 17.01
N VAL A 793 0.20 -36.82 17.18
CA VAL A 793 1.56 -36.54 17.65
C VAL A 793 2.41 -36.26 16.42
N ILE A 794 2.99 -35.06 16.32
CA ILE A 794 3.86 -34.64 15.23
C ILE A 794 5.24 -35.25 15.46
N LYS A 795 5.67 -36.11 14.52
CA LYS A 795 6.97 -36.77 14.60
C LYS A 795 8.07 -35.91 14.00
N GLU A 796 9.30 -36.10 14.45
CA GLU A 796 10.46 -35.44 13.84
C GLU A 796 10.65 -35.83 12.37
N SER A 797 10.17 -37.00 11.95
CA SER A 797 10.18 -37.42 10.54
C SER A 797 9.08 -36.78 9.68
N ASP A 798 8.12 -36.09 10.27
CA ASP A 798 6.98 -35.54 9.54
C ASP A 798 7.43 -34.36 8.65
N ALA A 799 7.01 -34.42 7.39
CA ALA A 799 7.17 -33.34 6.42
C ALA A 799 6.20 -32.19 6.73
N LEU A 800 6.54 -30.99 6.26
CA LEU A 800 5.64 -29.83 6.34
C LEU A 800 4.57 -29.94 5.27
N ASP A 801 3.32 -30.16 5.68
CA ASP A 801 2.18 -30.26 4.77
C ASP A 801 1.98 -28.93 4.01
N PRO A 802 1.90 -28.94 2.66
CA PRO A 802 1.52 -27.78 1.86
C PRO A 802 0.21 -27.11 2.24
N GLU A 803 -0.77 -27.86 2.74
CA GLU A 803 -2.09 -27.35 3.09
C GLU A 803 -2.15 -26.77 4.52
N GLU A 804 -1.21 -27.18 5.39
CA GLU A 804 -1.15 -26.75 6.80
C GLU A 804 -0.21 -25.55 7.01
N VAL A 805 -0.52 -24.42 6.37
CA VAL A 805 0.26 -23.17 6.54
C VAL A 805 0.10 -22.63 7.96
N PRO A 806 1.19 -22.36 8.71
CA PRO A 806 1.09 -21.86 10.08
C PRO A 806 0.62 -20.40 10.16
N LEU A 807 0.12 -20.02 11.33
CA LEU A 807 -0.36 -18.66 11.60
C LEU A 807 0.77 -17.74 12.08
N GLY A 808 0.76 -16.50 11.59
CA GLY A 808 1.70 -15.45 11.98
C GLY A 808 2.93 -15.35 11.05
N GLY A 809 3.39 -14.12 10.79
CA GLY A 809 4.41 -13.86 9.78
C GLY A 809 5.76 -14.54 10.05
N TYR A 810 6.18 -14.63 11.31
CA TYR A 810 7.42 -15.33 11.69
C TYR A 810 7.33 -16.83 11.37
N ALA A 811 6.29 -17.49 11.85
CA ALA A 811 6.03 -18.91 11.60
C ALA A 811 5.96 -19.21 10.10
N GLN A 812 5.22 -18.38 9.34
CA GLN A 812 5.13 -18.46 7.88
C GLN A 812 6.49 -18.34 7.21
N SER A 813 7.32 -17.37 7.62
CA SER A 813 8.65 -17.18 7.05
C SER A 813 9.60 -18.36 7.31
N LYS A 814 9.52 -18.97 8.51
CA LYS A 814 10.31 -20.15 8.86
C LYS A 814 9.80 -21.42 8.17
N TRP A 815 8.50 -21.55 7.97
CA TRP A 815 7.90 -22.63 7.21
C TRP A 815 8.36 -22.61 5.74
N VAL A 816 8.35 -21.44 5.09
CA VAL A 816 8.89 -21.31 3.72
C VAL A 816 10.38 -21.63 3.70
N ALA A 817 11.16 -21.06 4.62
CA ALA A 817 12.60 -21.32 4.71
C ALA A 817 12.94 -22.81 4.90
N GLU A 818 12.21 -23.52 5.77
CA GLU A 818 12.39 -24.97 5.97
C GLU A 818 12.02 -25.76 4.70
N LYS A 819 11.00 -25.34 3.94
CA LYS A 819 10.72 -25.95 2.63
C LYS A 819 11.84 -25.75 1.62
N LEU A 820 12.45 -24.56 1.55
CA LEU A 820 13.63 -24.34 0.69
C LEU A 820 14.79 -25.27 1.08
N VAL A 821 15.01 -25.43 2.39
CA VAL A 821 16.02 -26.34 2.94
C VAL A 821 15.73 -27.79 2.54
N LYS A 822 14.47 -28.24 2.63
CA LYS A 822 14.04 -29.57 2.19
C LYS A 822 14.24 -29.79 0.70
N ILE A 823 13.91 -28.82 -0.14
CA ILE A 823 14.12 -28.91 -1.60
C ILE A 823 15.62 -29.11 -1.91
N VAL A 824 16.52 -28.41 -1.21
CA VAL A 824 17.97 -28.56 -1.44
C VAL A 824 18.53 -29.84 -0.81
N GLU A 825 17.93 -30.31 0.29
CA GLU A 825 18.21 -31.64 0.85
C GLU A 825 17.86 -32.76 -0.14
N GLU A 826 16.70 -32.68 -0.80
CA GLU A 826 16.27 -33.61 -1.86
C GLU A 826 17.20 -33.55 -3.09
N ARG A 827 17.84 -32.39 -3.34
CA ARG A 827 18.90 -32.22 -4.36
C ARG A 827 20.26 -32.77 -3.91
N GLY A 828 20.35 -33.34 -2.72
CA GLY A 828 21.51 -34.08 -2.21
C GLY A 828 22.37 -33.33 -1.19
N LEU A 829 22.01 -32.12 -0.75
CA LEU A 829 22.76 -31.41 0.30
C LEU A 829 22.46 -32.02 1.69
N PRO A 830 23.45 -32.40 2.51
CA PRO A 830 23.16 -32.97 3.83
C PRO A 830 22.72 -31.87 4.80
N VAL A 831 21.52 -31.99 5.35
CA VAL A 831 20.96 -31.02 6.29
C VAL A 831 20.58 -31.71 7.60
N SER A 832 20.77 -31.03 8.73
CA SER A 832 20.04 -31.34 9.98
C SER A 832 19.14 -30.17 10.33
N ILE A 833 17.87 -30.44 10.63
CA ILE A 833 16.88 -29.41 10.96
C ILE A 833 16.58 -29.47 12.47
N TYR A 834 16.77 -28.37 13.19
CA TYR A 834 16.50 -28.27 14.62
C TYR A 834 15.24 -27.42 14.83
N ARG A 835 14.08 -28.04 15.08
CA ARG A 835 12.83 -27.33 15.35
C ARG A 835 12.71 -27.09 16.86
N ILE A 836 12.92 -25.85 17.24
CA ILE A 836 13.03 -25.46 18.65
C ILE A 836 11.68 -24.92 19.17
N GLY A 837 11.32 -25.35 20.38
CA GLY A 837 10.24 -24.81 21.21
C GLY A 837 10.57 -23.45 21.84
N PRO A 838 9.71 -22.92 22.72
CA PRO A 838 9.94 -21.64 23.38
C PRO A 838 11.21 -21.64 24.23
N ILE A 839 12.14 -20.75 23.92
CA ILE A 839 13.42 -20.63 24.64
C ILE A 839 13.22 -19.68 25.83
N SER A 840 13.67 -20.10 27.01
CA SER A 840 13.70 -19.32 28.25
C SER A 840 15.12 -18.91 28.63
N GLY A 841 15.30 -18.37 29.84
CA GLY A 841 16.60 -17.94 30.34
C GLY A 841 17.63 -19.07 30.43
N HIS A 842 18.87 -18.70 30.73
CA HIS A 842 19.92 -19.65 31.04
C HIS A 842 19.66 -20.31 32.40
N SER A 843 19.69 -21.64 32.47
CA SER A 843 19.26 -22.39 33.66
C SER A 843 20.04 -22.08 34.95
N GLN A 844 21.33 -21.75 34.84
CA GLN A 844 22.19 -21.41 35.97
C GLN A 844 22.33 -19.90 36.25
N THR A 845 22.56 -19.08 35.22
CA THR A 845 22.81 -17.64 35.40
C THR A 845 21.54 -16.80 35.41
N GLY A 846 20.41 -17.38 34.99
CA GLY A 846 19.14 -16.69 34.84
C GLY A 846 19.08 -15.70 33.67
N LEU A 847 20.16 -15.57 32.90
CA LEU A 847 20.26 -14.67 31.75
C LEU A 847 19.05 -14.86 30.83
N PHE A 848 18.23 -13.81 30.75
CA PHE A 848 16.96 -13.84 30.04
C PHE A 848 16.94 -12.75 28.96
N ASN A 849 16.45 -13.09 27.77
CA ASN A 849 16.25 -12.09 26.73
C ASN A 849 15.07 -11.15 27.08
N PRO A 850 15.31 -9.85 27.33
CA PRO A 850 14.26 -8.90 27.70
C PRO A 850 13.26 -8.60 26.57
N HIS A 851 13.59 -9.01 25.35
CA HIS A 851 12.70 -8.87 24.20
C HIS A 851 11.81 -10.09 23.96
N ASP A 852 12.04 -11.19 24.70
CA ASP A 852 11.29 -12.44 24.59
C ASP A 852 9.84 -12.32 25.08
N PHE A 853 8.96 -13.18 24.54
CA PHE A 853 7.56 -13.23 24.89
C PHE A 853 7.35 -13.56 26.39
N LEU A 854 8.02 -14.60 26.89
CA LEU A 854 7.86 -15.06 28.27
C LEU A 854 8.36 -14.02 29.27
N TYR A 855 9.49 -13.38 28.97
CA TYR A 855 9.98 -12.25 29.76
C TYR A 855 8.93 -11.13 29.86
N LYS A 856 8.40 -10.67 28.71
CA LYS A 856 7.41 -9.59 28.66
C LYS A 856 6.11 -9.97 29.34
N LEU A 857 5.75 -11.25 29.31
CA LEU A 857 4.58 -11.78 30.00
C LEU A 857 4.76 -11.72 31.52
N ILE A 858 5.89 -12.21 32.05
CA ILE A 858 6.23 -12.16 33.47
C ILE A 858 6.25 -10.72 33.98
N MET A 859 7.07 -9.86 33.34
CA MET A 859 7.16 -8.44 33.67
C MET A 859 5.82 -7.73 33.56
N GLY A 860 5.05 -8.12 32.57
CA GLY A 860 3.70 -7.63 32.31
C GLY A 860 2.71 -7.92 33.42
N TYR A 861 2.67 -9.16 33.90
CA TYR A 861 1.82 -9.55 35.02
C TYR A 861 2.24 -8.87 36.32
N VAL A 862 3.54 -8.79 36.58
CA VAL A 862 4.07 -8.10 37.76
C VAL A 862 3.69 -6.61 37.74
N HIS A 863 3.91 -5.91 36.61
CA HIS A 863 3.59 -4.48 36.50
C HIS A 863 2.08 -4.19 36.54
N LEU A 864 1.25 -5.08 35.99
CA LEU A 864 -0.21 -4.94 36.01
C LEU A 864 -0.82 -5.37 37.36
N GLY A 865 -0.06 -6.08 38.20
CA GLY A 865 -0.53 -6.68 39.45
C GLY A 865 -1.61 -7.75 39.25
N SER A 866 -1.88 -8.17 38.01
CA SER A 866 -2.94 -9.12 37.69
C SER A 866 -2.66 -9.94 36.43
N ALA A 867 -3.21 -11.15 36.39
CA ALA A 867 -3.11 -12.10 35.29
C ALA A 867 -4.49 -12.75 35.03
N PRO A 868 -4.77 -13.22 33.80
CA PRO A 868 -6.05 -13.85 33.50
C PRO A 868 -6.18 -15.18 34.26
N GLU A 869 -7.38 -15.49 34.74
CA GLU A 869 -7.75 -16.80 35.30
C GLU A 869 -7.64 -17.89 34.23
N GLY A 870 -7.38 -19.13 34.66
CA GLY A 870 -7.23 -20.30 33.79
C GLY A 870 -5.78 -20.75 33.64
N GLU A 871 -5.63 -22.05 33.38
CA GLU A 871 -4.31 -22.69 33.29
C GLU A 871 -3.76 -22.61 31.87
N MET A 872 -2.44 -22.39 31.78
CA MET A 872 -1.65 -22.49 30.56
C MET A 872 -0.51 -23.48 30.81
N LEU A 873 -0.17 -24.28 29.80
CA LEU A 873 1.05 -25.08 29.86
C LEU A 873 2.27 -24.18 29.65
N LEU A 874 3.15 -24.17 30.65
CA LEU A 874 4.46 -23.57 30.56
C LEU A 874 5.42 -24.60 29.94
N ASP A 875 5.58 -24.51 28.62
CA ASP A 875 6.54 -25.31 27.83
C ASP A 875 7.73 -24.44 27.46
N ILE A 876 8.78 -24.49 28.28
CA ILE A 876 9.92 -23.57 28.20
C ILE A 876 11.23 -24.35 28.26
N LEU A 877 12.20 -23.96 27.44
CA LEU A 877 13.49 -24.61 27.34
C LEU A 877 14.64 -23.66 27.67
N PRO A 878 15.51 -23.99 28.63
CA PRO A 878 16.68 -23.16 28.91
C PRO A 878 17.63 -23.05 27.70
N VAL A 879 18.11 -21.84 27.41
CA VAL A 879 18.91 -21.56 26.20
C VAL A 879 20.24 -22.35 26.16
N ASP A 880 20.82 -22.61 27.32
CA ASP A 880 22.03 -23.41 27.51
C ASP A 880 21.81 -24.88 27.17
N TYR A 881 20.64 -25.44 27.53
CA TYR A 881 20.27 -26.78 27.07
C TYR A 881 20.10 -26.84 25.54
N VAL A 882 19.40 -25.87 24.97
CA VAL A 882 19.10 -25.83 23.52
C VAL A 882 20.38 -25.73 22.68
N SER A 883 21.26 -24.77 23.00
CA SER A 883 22.52 -24.58 22.29
C SER A 883 23.42 -25.81 22.40
N ARG A 884 23.54 -26.38 23.60
CA ARG A 884 24.32 -27.60 23.83
C ARG A 884 23.80 -28.81 23.08
N ALA A 885 22.48 -29.00 23.06
CA ALA A 885 21.83 -30.07 22.31
C ALA A 885 22.14 -29.97 20.80
N ILE A 886 22.07 -28.76 20.23
CA ILE A 886 22.40 -28.53 18.81
C ILE A 886 23.86 -28.89 18.54
N VAL A 887 24.80 -28.49 19.40
CA VAL A 887 26.24 -28.80 19.23
C VAL A 887 26.51 -30.31 19.35
N ASP A 888 25.89 -31.00 20.32
CA ASP A 888 26.06 -32.44 20.49
C ASP A 888 25.49 -33.25 19.33
N LEU A 889 24.30 -32.87 18.85
CA LEU A 889 23.63 -33.53 17.73
C LEU A 889 24.36 -33.26 16.41
N SER A 890 24.77 -32.02 16.15
CA SER A 890 25.42 -31.63 14.88
C SER A 890 26.76 -32.34 14.62
N ARG A 891 27.47 -32.73 15.67
CA ARG A 891 28.76 -33.43 15.57
C ARG A 891 28.62 -34.92 15.25
N GLN A 892 27.39 -35.46 15.24
CA GLN A 892 27.12 -36.85 14.95
C GLN A 892 26.82 -37.03 13.46
N PRO A 893 27.58 -37.86 12.71
CA PRO A 893 27.28 -38.15 11.31
C PRO A 893 25.84 -38.61 11.07
N GLY A 894 25.29 -39.40 12.02
CA GLY A 894 23.94 -39.94 11.94
C GLY A 894 22.82 -38.91 12.15
N SER A 895 23.14 -37.64 12.37
CA SER A 895 22.18 -36.53 12.46
C SER A 895 21.89 -35.87 11.11
N LEU A 896 22.75 -36.07 10.11
CA LEU A 896 22.51 -35.56 8.76
C LEU A 896 21.33 -36.31 8.13
N GLY A 897 20.44 -35.59 7.46
CA GLY A 897 19.19 -36.12 6.91
C GLY A 897 18.04 -36.18 7.91
N LYS A 898 18.23 -35.70 9.16
CA LYS A 898 17.23 -35.78 10.24
C LYS A 898 16.76 -34.41 10.68
N ALA A 899 15.53 -34.38 11.19
CA ALA A 899 15.04 -33.28 11.99
C ALA A 899 14.96 -33.68 13.48
N PHE A 900 15.02 -32.67 14.34
CA PHE A 900 15.04 -32.79 15.80
C PHE A 900 14.05 -31.81 16.41
N HIS A 901 13.18 -32.28 17.31
CA HIS A 901 12.26 -31.45 18.09
C HIS A 901 12.88 -31.18 19.45
N LEU A 902 13.45 -29.98 19.61
CA LEU A 902 13.95 -29.51 20.89
C LEU A 902 12.77 -28.86 21.62
N ILE A 903 12.04 -29.65 22.41
CA ILE A 903 10.91 -29.23 23.26
C ILE A 903 11.11 -29.74 24.71
N HIS A 904 10.43 -29.15 25.69
CA HIS A 904 10.55 -29.63 27.06
C HIS A 904 9.77 -30.95 27.23
N PRO A 905 10.37 -32.02 27.79
CA PRO A 905 9.72 -33.33 27.88
C PRO A 905 8.53 -33.36 28.85
N HIS A 906 8.49 -32.43 29.80
CA HIS A 906 7.49 -32.35 30.87
C HIS A 906 7.04 -30.90 31.07
N PRO A 907 6.16 -30.33 30.22
CA PRO A 907 5.61 -29.00 30.46
C PRO A 907 4.78 -29.00 31.76
N VAL A 908 4.77 -27.87 32.47
CA VAL A 908 4.11 -27.73 33.79
C VAL A 908 2.98 -26.70 33.74
N SER A 909 2.13 -26.66 34.76
CA SER A 909 1.10 -25.61 34.87
C SER A 909 1.74 -24.25 35.12
N SER A 910 1.23 -23.21 34.47
CA SER A 910 1.62 -21.83 34.71
C SER A 910 1.37 -21.36 36.16
N ASN A 911 0.57 -22.10 36.95
CA ASN A 911 0.39 -21.83 38.39
C ASN A 911 1.71 -21.80 39.14
N LEU A 912 2.67 -22.65 38.77
CA LEU A 912 4.00 -22.69 39.37
C LEU A 912 4.74 -21.34 39.26
N LEU A 913 4.56 -20.62 38.16
CA LEU A 913 5.12 -19.27 37.98
C LEU A 913 4.51 -18.27 38.96
N PHE A 914 3.18 -18.33 39.16
CA PHE A 914 2.49 -17.41 40.07
C PHE A 914 2.83 -17.72 41.53
N GLU A 915 2.91 -19.00 41.90
CA GLU A 915 3.38 -19.45 43.22
C GLU A 915 4.80 -18.92 43.49
N GLN A 916 5.71 -19.05 42.52
CA GLN A 916 7.08 -18.55 42.68
C GLN A 916 7.16 -17.02 42.76
N LEU A 917 6.35 -16.29 41.98
CA LEU A 917 6.28 -14.82 42.05
C LEU A 917 5.76 -14.36 43.41
N GLU A 918 4.74 -15.02 43.95
CA GLU A 918 4.17 -14.74 45.26
C GLU A 918 5.19 -14.98 46.38
N GLU A 919 5.91 -16.11 46.36
CA GLU A 919 7.01 -16.39 47.29
C GLU A 919 8.12 -15.33 47.27
N MET A 920 8.33 -14.68 46.11
CA MET A 920 9.33 -13.64 45.93
C MET A 920 8.79 -12.22 46.19
N GLY A 921 7.57 -12.09 46.71
CA GLY A 921 6.97 -10.81 47.12
C GLY A 921 6.18 -10.08 46.03
N TYR A 922 5.81 -10.78 44.95
CA TYR A 922 5.02 -10.23 43.84
C TYR A 922 3.67 -10.97 43.71
N PRO A 923 2.71 -10.74 44.62
CA PRO A 923 1.40 -11.36 44.52
C PRO A 923 0.67 -10.88 43.25
N ILE A 924 0.21 -11.81 42.42
CA ILE A 924 -0.50 -11.53 41.17
C ILE A 924 -1.97 -11.90 41.30
N GLU A 925 -2.87 -10.92 41.21
CA GLU A 925 -4.31 -11.15 41.26
C GLU A 925 -4.78 -11.92 40.00
N ARG A 926 -5.33 -13.12 40.17
CA ARG A 926 -5.95 -13.86 39.06
C ARG A 926 -7.40 -13.38 38.90
N ILE A 927 -7.73 -12.83 37.72
CA ILE A 927 -9.06 -12.28 37.42
C ILE A 927 -9.60 -12.80 36.09
N ALA A 928 -10.92 -12.72 35.86
CA ALA A 928 -11.54 -13.08 34.59
C ALA A 928 -10.83 -12.44 33.38
N TYR A 929 -10.64 -13.20 32.29
CA TYR A 929 -9.83 -12.80 31.14
C TYR A 929 -10.27 -11.46 30.53
N GLU A 930 -11.58 -11.23 30.43
CA GLU A 930 -12.20 -10.04 29.85
C GLU A 930 -11.91 -8.81 30.71
N GLN A 931 -11.88 -8.98 32.03
CA GLN A 931 -11.52 -7.93 32.98
C GLN A 931 -10.03 -7.62 32.88
N TRP A 932 -9.18 -8.66 32.83
CA TRP A 932 -7.75 -8.52 32.60
C TRP A 932 -7.44 -7.83 31.27
N TYR A 933 -8.10 -8.21 30.18
CA TYR A 933 -7.91 -7.62 28.85
C TYR A 933 -8.33 -6.14 28.83
N THR A 934 -9.39 -5.79 29.55
CA THR A 934 -9.80 -4.38 29.71
C THR A 934 -8.75 -3.58 30.50
N LYS A 935 -8.21 -4.13 31.60
CA LYS A 935 -7.09 -3.51 32.36
C LYS A 935 -5.87 -3.33 31.45
N LEU A 936 -5.51 -4.35 30.66
CA LEU A 936 -4.42 -4.29 29.69
C LEU A 936 -4.62 -3.19 28.65
N LEU A 937 -5.81 -3.06 28.03
CA LEU A 937 -6.08 -2.00 27.05
C LEU A 937 -6.04 -0.60 27.65
N ALA A 938 -6.52 -0.43 28.89
CA ALA A 938 -6.48 0.84 29.58
C ALA A 938 -5.02 1.29 29.83
N VAL A 939 -4.17 0.38 30.30
CA VAL A 939 -2.75 0.63 30.51
C VAL A 939 -2.01 0.83 29.18
N ALA A 940 -2.35 0.09 28.14
CA ALA A 940 -1.74 0.24 26.82
C ALA A 940 -2.07 1.60 26.15
N LYS A 941 -3.25 2.18 26.44
CA LYS A 941 -3.62 3.52 25.95
C LYS A 941 -2.83 4.65 26.63
N THR A 942 -2.35 4.43 27.85
CA THR A 942 -1.76 5.48 28.70
C THR A 942 -0.25 5.33 28.90
N SER A 943 0.27 4.10 28.89
CA SER A 943 1.68 3.77 29.09
C SER A 943 2.18 2.85 27.99
N SER A 944 2.78 3.47 26.98
CA SER A 944 3.35 2.75 25.86
C SER A 944 4.68 2.04 26.14
N GLU A 945 5.21 2.22 27.36
CA GLU A 945 6.42 1.55 27.86
C GLU A 945 6.09 0.29 28.68
N HIS A 946 4.82 -0.03 28.88
CA HIS A 946 4.41 -1.22 29.62
C HIS A 946 4.90 -2.51 28.92
N PRO A 947 5.45 -3.52 29.64
CA PRO A 947 6.01 -4.73 29.02
C PRO A 947 5.03 -5.52 28.14
N LEU A 948 3.72 -5.50 28.47
CA LEU A 948 2.67 -6.12 27.65
C LEU A 948 2.23 -5.30 26.44
N TYR A 949 2.59 -4.02 26.34
CA TYR A 949 2.15 -3.16 25.24
C TYR A 949 2.44 -3.76 23.85
N PRO A 950 3.66 -4.30 23.56
CA PRO A 950 3.95 -4.94 22.28
C PRO A 950 3.19 -6.25 22.05
N LEU A 951 2.62 -6.85 23.09
CA LEU A 951 1.90 -8.13 23.04
C LEU A 951 0.38 -7.96 22.93
N VAL A 952 -0.16 -6.74 23.10
CA VAL A 952 -1.60 -6.46 23.00
C VAL A 952 -2.25 -7.05 21.73
N PRO A 953 -1.64 -6.97 20.52
CA PRO A 953 -2.23 -7.56 19.33
C PRO A 953 -2.36 -9.09 19.35
N LEU A 954 -1.68 -9.78 20.28
CA LEU A 954 -1.74 -11.23 20.48
C LEU A 954 -2.90 -11.65 21.39
N PHE A 955 -3.58 -10.70 22.03
CA PHE A 955 -4.75 -10.93 22.88
C PHE A 955 -6.02 -10.38 22.22
N SER A 956 -7.16 -11.05 22.41
CA SER A 956 -8.47 -10.64 21.85
C SER A 956 -9.47 -10.23 22.92
N ALA A 957 -10.50 -9.46 22.54
CA ALA A 957 -11.54 -8.95 23.46
C ALA A 957 -12.49 -10.01 24.04
N VAL A 958 -12.60 -11.15 23.38
CA VAL A 958 -13.34 -12.31 23.86
C VAL A 958 -12.35 -13.46 23.96
N ARG A 959 -12.32 -14.17 25.09
CA ARG A 959 -11.67 -15.48 25.16
C ARG A 959 -12.52 -16.42 24.31
N SER A 960 -12.14 -16.64 23.06
CA SER A 960 -12.69 -17.80 22.37
C SER A 960 -12.17 -19.02 23.10
N ASP A 961 -13.08 -19.85 23.61
CA ASP A 961 -12.74 -21.20 24.08
C ASP A 961 -12.04 -22.02 22.97
N ASP A 962 -12.02 -21.52 21.74
CA ASP A 962 -11.43 -22.14 20.56
C ASP A 962 -10.02 -21.68 20.15
N ALA A 963 -9.51 -20.48 20.48
CA ALA A 963 -8.25 -20.01 19.87
C ALA A 963 -7.07 -19.79 20.85
N SER A 964 -7.26 -19.10 21.97
CA SER A 964 -6.12 -18.77 22.86
C SER A 964 -5.75 -19.90 23.83
N ALA A 965 -6.71 -20.74 24.21
CA ALA A 965 -6.46 -21.95 24.99
C ALA A 965 -6.03 -23.17 24.14
N LYS A 966 -6.23 -23.13 22.81
CA LYS A 966 -5.97 -24.27 21.90
C LYS A 966 -4.68 -24.16 21.08
N SER A 967 -4.05 -22.99 21.02
CA SER A 967 -2.84 -22.73 20.21
C SER A 967 -1.58 -23.49 20.67
N PHE A 968 -1.62 -24.21 21.80
CA PHE A 968 -0.47 -24.96 22.37
C PHE A 968 -0.69 -26.48 22.48
N ASN A 969 -1.76 -27.03 21.89
CA ASN A 969 -2.11 -28.45 22.07
C ASN A 969 -1.52 -29.43 21.03
N LEU A 970 -0.52 -29.00 20.25
CA LEU A 970 0.24 -29.94 19.41
C LEU A 970 1.18 -30.75 20.28
N LYS A 971 1.04 -32.08 20.24
CA LYS A 971 1.99 -32.98 20.88
C LYS A 971 3.11 -33.28 19.90
N PHE A 972 4.35 -33.06 20.32
CA PHE A 972 5.52 -33.40 19.52
C PHE A 972 6.18 -34.64 20.09
N ASP A 973 6.54 -35.56 19.20
CA ASP A 973 7.51 -36.62 19.48
C ASP A 973 8.93 -36.05 19.34
N CYS A 974 9.85 -36.50 20.18
CA CYS A 974 11.25 -36.05 20.22
C CYS A 974 12.22 -37.24 20.20
N TYR A 975 11.84 -38.35 19.54
CA TYR A 975 12.60 -39.60 19.50
C TYR A 975 14.05 -39.46 19.00
N ASN A 976 14.29 -38.81 17.86
CA ASN A 976 15.62 -38.51 17.32
C ASN A 976 16.44 -37.67 18.29
N THR A 977 15.82 -36.68 18.94
CA THR A 977 16.48 -35.84 19.95
C THR A 977 16.91 -36.68 21.14
N PHE A 978 16.01 -37.48 21.69
CA PHE A 978 16.29 -38.39 22.80
C PHE A 978 17.39 -39.40 22.44
N GLU A 979 17.26 -40.07 21.30
CA GLU A 979 18.23 -41.08 20.85
C GLU A 979 19.60 -40.49 20.54
N GLY A 980 19.65 -39.27 19.98
CA GLY A 980 20.90 -38.56 19.69
C GLY A 980 21.59 -38.04 20.94
N LEU A 981 20.84 -37.74 22.01
CA LEU A 981 21.39 -37.22 23.27
C LEU A 981 21.54 -38.28 24.36
N LYS A 982 21.07 -39.53 24.16
CA LYS A 982 21.10 -40.58 25.20
C LYS A 982 22.48 -40.88 25.78
N ASN A 983 23.54 -40.63 25.01
CA ASN A 983 24.94 -40.83 25.41
C ASN A 983 25.65 -39.51 25.77
N SER A 984 24.93 -38.38 25.73
CA SER A 984 25.42 -37.09 26.22
C SER A 984 25.23 -37.01 27.74
N SER A 985 26.06 -36.23 28.40
CA SER A 985 25.84 -35.83 29.80
C SER A 985 24.78 -34.73 29.93
N LEU A 986 24.20 -34.27 28.82
CA LEU A 986 23.21 -33.20 28.80
C LEU A 986 21.84 -33.67 29.31
N THR A 987 21.36 -33.04 30.37
CA THR A 987 20.00 -33.23 30.90
C THR A 987 19.20 -31.95 30.77
N CYS A 988 17.96 -32.04 30.29
CA CYS A 988 17.04 -30.90 30.29
C CYS A 988 16.70 -30.51 31.73
N PRO A 989 16.99 -29.28 32.19
CA PRO A 989 16.62 -28.84 33.52
C PRO A 989 15.09 -28.89 33.71
N PRO A 990 14.57 -29.36 34.86
CA PRO A 990 13.14 -29.38 35.11
C PRO A 990 12.58 -27.97 35.25
N ILE A 991 11.32 -27.76 34.86
CA ILE A 991 10.59 -26.52 35.14
C ILE A 991 10.06 -26.60 36.57
N ASP A 992 10.85 -26.09 37.52
CA ASP A 992 10.57 -26.11 38.95
C ASP A 992 10.78 -24.73 39.61
N HIS A 993 10.47 -24.62 40.89
CA HIS A 993 10.70 -23.43 41.70
C HIS A 993 12.17 -22.93 41.60
N PRO A 994 13.21 -23.77 41.78
CA PRO A 994 14.59 -23.38 41.56
C PRO A 994 14.87 -22.69 40.21
N LEU A 995 14.39 -23.25 39.10
CA LEU A 995 14.61 -22.66 37.78
C LEU A 995 13.93 -21.30 37.64
N LEU A 996 12.66 -21.20 38.04
CA LEU A 996 11.90 -19.96 37.96
C LEU A 996 12.46 -18.89 38.90
N LYS A 997 12.91 -19.28 40.10
CA LYS A 997 13.62 -18.41 41.02
C LYS A 997 14.91 -17.87 40.41
N THR A 998 15.71 -18.71 39.75
CA THR A 998 16.92 -18.26 39.04
C THR A 998 16.58 -17.19 38.01
N TYR A 999 15.51 -17.37 37.24
CA TYR A 999 15.06 -16.36 36.27
C TYR A 999 14.63 -15.06 36.95
N ILE A 1000 13.77 -15.11 37.96
CA ILE A 1000 13.25 -13.91 38.64
C ILE A 1000 14.37 -13.20 39.43
N SER A 1001 15.28 -13.94 40.06
CA SER A 1001 16.46 -13.38 40.73
C SER A 1001 17.37 -12.63 39.76
N PHE A 1002 17.60 -13.15 38.56
CA PHE A 1002 18.33 -12.41 37.53
C PHE A 1002 17.64 -11.08 37.18
N LEU A 1003 16.31 -11.07 37.10
CA LEU A 1003 15.54 -9.85 36.85
C LEU A 1003 15.69 -8.82 37.99
N LEU A 1004 15.69 -9.28 39.24
CA LEU A 1004 15.90 -8.44 40.41
C LEU A 1004 17.32 -7.84 40.44
N GLU A 1005 18.34 -8.70 40.32
CA GLU A 1005 19.75 -8.31 40.45
C GLU A 1005 20.19 -7.32 39.36
N ASN A 1006 19.56 -7.38 38.19
CA ASN A 1006 19.84 -6.47 37.08
C ASN A 1006 18.89 -5.26 37.03
N GLY A 1007 18.07 -5.06 38.09
CA GLY A 1007 17.20 -3.89 38.23
C GLY A 1007 16.00 -3.86 37.28
N PHE A 1008 15.64 -5.01 36.70
CA PHE A 1008 14.42 -5.15 35.91
C PHE A 1008 13.18 -5.25 36.80
N LEU A 1009 13.31 -5.77 38.03
CA LEU A 1009 12.26 -5.79 39.06
C LEU A 1009 12.74 -5.05 40.33
N SER A 1010 11.86 -4.33 41.01
CA SER A 1010 12.13 -3.61 42.27
C SER A 1010 11.52 -4.33 43.47
N THR A 1011 12.24 -4.47 44.58
CA THR A 1011 11.72 -5.10 45.81
C THR A 1011 10.56 -4.29 46.39
N SER A 1012 9.48 -4.96 46.82
CA SER A 1012 8.19 -4.37 47.26
C SER A 1012 8.23 -3.55 48.56
N ASN A 1013 9.39 -3.09 49.02
CA ASN A 1013 9.57 -2.44 50.34
C ASN A 1013 10.06 -0.98 50.28
N ASP A 1014 10.11 -0.35 49.11
CA ASP A 1014 10.50 1.07 48.96
C ASP A 1014 9.29 1.97 48.57
N ASP A 1015 8.21 1.91 49.35
CA ASP A 1015 7.17 2.97 49.40
C ASP A 1015 7.05 3.56 50.81
#